data_AF-A0A971GPN3-F1
#
_entry.id   AF-A0A971GPN3-F1
#
_cell.length_a   1.000
_cell.length_b   1.000
_cell.length_c   1.000
_cell.angle_alpha   90.00
_cell.angle_beta   90.00
_cell.angle_gamma   90.00
#
_symmetry.space_group_name_H-M   'P 1'
#
loop_
_entity.id
_entity.type
_entity.pdbx_description
1 polymer ?
#
loop_
_entity_poly.entity_id
_entity_poly.type
_entity_poly.pdbx_seq_one_letter_code
_entity_poly.pdbx_strand_id
1 'polypeptide(L)'
;MKRAVSGIFLLLLVLNGPAHIPAQDNALYDWSDSLRQFETVSSLILENPVSPELKEYTRLVILLMPAVGRNSVYRLLDAALKQLEDAGATGSASWLILASAVIEAGYPERLKDSGAFPAYWHLSGTWNRYGEADMDYPFKPELSNDWKKLKVKRIPAGSNGFYPCSMVSGGSGIIYARCTFSVNSGIRIAVLSDAGCRIFINGKDYGMCRGFSGRYSAAFRLTGSQGYSVMLKFMADGNSMPAASVFVAGEKGSLPGFRLTESARMTPATVEDLLIDYKGAISADGGEDLLSVSQLVSDSDYHAALDLCEDLVKKNPRNYFIYREYLSLLDSMQRDSEFLRTYESFINTFPESDIGPYWLAGYYSTRDRLKFTESMAASDPFYAQYYIVSNYIHAVAASGDPDRAVSEAERFIRSMPEKYLAIAGIYSASGRREDMRKVLVRGAAETGDARIFYMLGCADEAAGLDPVIYWSKSLESIDLFCEASDMIDFYENSNPGTNIYYTGNYSVVREEFRNNGIRRRIKMRIFESGKVYVQFEDFIPAAIIQDGGGNSFNFLFPAIKDVRLLYVLRINDLLTEPAEYKEFREGRRSGIEIKNCADCKYAVVKYSYCFESTGRVEKFIASLPAVMKDEFVEDLRISAIYTGTGKPALFVNNRVVKGRERINESIFSWNDTFSRPVGETLAISISRWSSPADFASWYAGIASIRSRFSDNTPFAFPEYADTASALGYVRREVLTRPGDYDSTGLVPRAPDFVMRLESASAVEKAFLALAMLDRAGIRGNIAFGLSADGLSIDENEVLIYVSVNEQEWFWLPVSGNLSARDTESERRAVVVQGNGGRIMSVQTDRVIKE
;
A
#
# COMPACT_ATOMS: atom_id res chain seq x y z
N MET A 1 49.00 -41.81 -21.48
CA MET A 1 48.60 -40.51 -20.89
C MET A 1 47.09 -40.24 -21.08
N LYS A 2 46.20 -41.17 -20.66
CA LYS A 2 44.73 -41.07 -20.88
C LYS A 2 43.87 -41.84 -19.83
N ARG A 3 44.35 -41.97 -18.59
CA ARG A 3 43.68 -42.71 -17.49
C ARG A 3 43.83 -42.05 -16.10
N ALA A 4 43.90 -40.72 -16.03
CA ALA A 4 44.12 -39.98 -14.77
C ALA A 4 43.01 -38.98 -14.39
N VAL A 5 41.96 -38.82 -15.21
CA VAL A 5 40.94 -37.75 -15.03
C VAL A 5 39.64 -38.26 -14.38
N SER A 6 39.32 -39.55 -14.48
CA SER A 6 38.08 -40.12 -13.92
C SER A 6 38.08 -40.33 -12.40
N GLY A 7 39.21 -40.15 -11.72
CA GLY A 7 39.32 -40.37 -10.26
C GLY A 7 39.04 -39.12 -9.39
N ILE A 8 39.14 -37.92 -9.95
CA ILE A 8 39.00 -36.66 -9.17
C ILE A 8 37.55 -36.15 -9.19
N PHE A 9 36.80 -36.41 -10.27
CA PHE A 9 35.41 -35.96 -10.39
C PHE A 9 34.44 -36.68 -9.44
N LEU A 10 34.75 -37.91 -9.03
CA LEU A 10 33.92 -38.66 -8.08
C LEU A 10 34.13 -38.22 -6.62
N LEU A 11 35.27 -37.58 -6.29
CA LEU A 11 35.58 -37.14 -4.93
C LEU A 11 34.91 -35.79 -4.59
N LEU A 12 34.66 -34.94 -5.59
CA LEU A 12 34.04 -33.63 -5.41
C LEU A 12 32.50 -33.67 -5.38
N LEU A 13 31.88 -34.73 -5.89
CA LEU A 13 30.42 -34.92 -5.85
C LEU A 13 29.90 -35.52 -4.54
N VAL A 14 30.78 -36.01 -3.66
CA VAL A 14 30.42 -36.51 -2.31
C VAL A 14 30.45 -35.39 -1.25
N LEU A 15 31.05 -34.24 -1.56
CA LEU A 15 31.23 -33.12 -0.62
C LEU A 15 30.12 -32.04 -0.66
N ASN A 16 29.05 -32.26 -1.43
CA ASN A 16 27.89 -31.35 -1.52
C ASN A 16 26.54 -32.11 -1.49
N GLY A 17 26.45 -33.20 -0.72
CA GLY A 17 25.15 -33.61 -0.21
C GLY A 17 24.64 -32.59 0.82
N PRO A 18 23.33 -32.52 1.12
CA PRO A 18 22.89 -31.87 2.34
C PRO A 18 23.67 -32.49 3.50
N ALA A 19 24.17 -31.66 4.42
CA ALA A 19 24.91 -32.16 5.57
C ALA A 19 24.03 -33.18 6.28
N HIS A 20 24.48 -34.45 6.33
CA HIS A 20 23.80 -35.47 7.09
C HIS A 20 23.96 -35.09 8.56
N ILE A 21 22.94 -34.41 9.09
CA ILE A 21 22.79 -34.17 10.51
C ILE A 21 22.95 -35.54 11.19
N PRO A 22 23.96 -35.73 12.05
CA PRO A 22 24.19 -37.03 12.66
C PRO A 22 22.99 -37.39 13.55
N ALA A 23 22.66 -38.68 13.63
CA ALA A 23 21.50 -39.17 14.38
C ALA A 23 21.57 -38.97 15.92
N GLN A 24 22.49 -38.14 16.41
CA GLN A 24 22.53 -37.64 17.78
C GLN A 24 21.68 -36.38 17.98
N ASP A 25 21.27 -35.68 16.92
CA ASP A 25 20.54 -34.41 16.98
C ASP A 25 19.05 -34.53 17.37
N ASN A 26 18.49 -35.73 17.56
CA ASN A 26 17.13 -35.86 18.11
C ASN A 26 17.01 -35.23 19.51
N ALA A 27 18.10 -35.17 20.29
CA ALA A 27 18.13 -34.50 21.59
C ALA A 27 18.14 -32.96 21.49
N LEU A 28 18.37 -32.40 20.29
CA LEU A 28 18.36 -30.96 20.01
C LEU A 28 16.95 -30.42 19.68
N TYR A 29 15.94 -31.30 19.64
CA TYR A 29 14.54 -30.98 19.38
C TYR A 29 13.59 -31.72 20.35
N ASP A 30 14.03 -31.93 21.59
CA ASP A 30 13.20 -32.48 22.68
C ASP A 30 12.25 -31.39 23.20
N TRP A 31 11.18 -31.15 22.44
CA TRP A 31 10.18 -30.15 22.81
C TRP A 31 9.39 -30.49 24.08
N SER A 32 9.54 -31.70 24.66
CA SER A 32 8.83 -32.11 25.88
C SER A 32 9.26 -31.33 27.14
N ASP A 33 10.49 -30.80 27.17
CA ASP A 33 11.00 -29.95 28.27
C ASP A 33 11.75 -28.73 27.69
N SER A 34 11.04 -27.61 27.59
CA SER A 34 11.57 -26.33 27.11
C SER A 34 12.71 -25.77 27.96
N LEU A 35 12.78 -26.10 29.26
CA LEU A 35 13.86 -25.68 30.13
C LEU A 35 15.13 -26.47 29.83
N ARG A 36 15.02 -27.80 29.78
CA ARG A 36 16.12 -28.71 29.43
C ARG A 36 16.63 -28.45 28.01
N GLN A 37 15.73 -28.16 27.08
CA GLN A 37 16.07 -27.76 25.71
C GLN A 37 16.88 -26.46 25.71
N PHE A 38 16.48 -25.45 26.49
CA PHE A 38 17.26 -24.22 26.66
C PHE A 38 18.62 -24.48 27.32
N GLU A 39 18.70 -25.26 28.40
CA GLU A 39 19.97 -25.63 29.05
C GLU A 39 20.92 -26.33 28.09
N THR A 40 20.42 -27.27 27.30
CA THR A 40 21.21 -28.03 26.31
C THR A 40 21.78 -27.10 25.24
N VAL A 41 20.93 -26.25 24.63
CA VAL A 41 21.36 -25.29 23.61
C VAL A 41 22.28 -24.21 24.20
N SER A 42 22.05 -23.80 25.45
CA SER A 42 22.92 -22.86 26.18
C SER A 42 24.34 -23.40 26.33
N SER A 43 24.47 -24.67 26.73
CA SER A 43 25.76 -25.34 26.84
C SER A 43 26.46 -25.41 25.48
N LEU A 44 25.76 -25.81 24.41
CA LEU A 44 26.32 -25.86 23.06
C LEU A 44 26.84 -24.48 22.57
N ILE A 45 26.10 -23.41 22.87
CA ILE A 45 26.52 -22.03 22.55
C ILE A 45 27.76 -21.61 23.35
N LEU A 46 27.86 -21.97 24.63
CA LEU A 46 28.95 -21.57 25.53
C LEU A 46 30.21 -22.45 25.40
N GLU A 47 30.08 -23.71 24.98
CA GLU A 47 31.19 -24.63 24.72
C GLU A 47 31.83 -24.36 23.36
N ASN A 48 31.02 -24.02 22.35
CA ASN A 48 31.50 -23.72 21.01
C ASN A 48 30.80 -22.48 20.40
N PRO A 49 31.12 -21.27 20.87
CA PRO A 49 30.56 -20.03 20.32
C PRO A 49 31.06 -19.72 18.90
N VAL A 50 31.79 -20.62 18.22
CA VAL A 50 32.15 -20.52 16.79
C VAL A 50 31.52 -21.63 15.92
N SER A 51 30.60 -22.44 16.46
CA SER A 51 29.96 -23.55 15.73
C SER A 51 29.23 -23.06 14.46
N PRO A 52 29.27 -23.79 13.34
CA PRO A 52 28.47 -23.46 12.16
C PRO A 52 26.95 -23.50 12.44
N GLU A 53 26.51 -24.31 13.40
CA GLU A 53 25.12 -24.48 13.86
C GLU A 53 24.67 -23.42 14.87
N LEU A 54 25.56 -22.50 15.29
CA LEU A 54 25.24 -21.42 16.23
C LEU A 54 24.04 -20.59 15.76
N LYS A 55 23.83 -20.51 14.45
CA LYS A 55 22.69 -19.89 13.81
C LYS A 55 21.37 -20.50 14.30
N GLU A 56 21.24 -21.81 14.18
CA GLU A 56 20.09 -22.59 14.60
C GLU A 56 19.94 -22.59 16.13
N TYR A 57 21.04 -22.76 16.88
CA TYR A 57 21.04 -22.69 18.35
C TYR A 57 20.52 -21.35 18.88
N THR A 58 20.97 -20.24 18.31
CA THR A 58 20.54 -18.91 18.75
C THR A 58 19.06 -18.66 18.41
N ARG A 59 18.58 -19.18 17.28
CA ARG A 59 17.15 -19.14 16.92
C ARG A 59 16.30 -19.92 17.94
N LEU A 60 16.74 -21.11 18.37
CA LEU A 60 16.06 -21.90 19.40
C LEU A 60 16.02 -21.16 20.74
N VAL A 61 17.14 -20.54 21.15
CA VAL A 61 17.23 -19.72 22.37
C VAL A 61 16.27 -18.52 22.35
N ILE A 62 16.17 -17.80 21.22
CA ILE A 62 15.20 -16.70 21.07
C ILE A 62 13.76 -17.22 21.09
N LEU A 63 13.49 -18.37 20.47
CA LEU A 63 12.16 -18.99 20.47
C LEU A 63 11.73 -19.45 21.88
N LEU A 64 12.67 -19.88 22.72
CA LEU A 64 12.43 -20.29 24.10
C LEU A 64 12.41 -19.10 25.09
N MET A 65 12.79 -17.89 24.65
CA MET A 65 12.82 -16.67 25.48
C MET A 65 11.55 -16.42 26.30
N PRO A 66 10.31 -16.63 25.78
CA PRO A 66 9.09 -16.45 26.56
C PRO A 66 8.99 -17.38 27.77
N ALA A 67 9.63 -18.55 27.71
CA ALA A 67 9.61 -19.58 28.76
C ALA A 67 10.70 -19.34 29.82
N VAL A 68 11.93 -19.07 29.38
CA VAL A 68 13.11 -18.94 30.26
C VAL A 68 13.40 -17.51 30.69
N GLY A 69 12.65 -16.55 30.16
CA GLY A 69 12.87 -15.13 30.42
C GLY A 69 13.99 -14.53 29.59
N ARG A 70 13.71 -13.34 29.07
CA ARG A 70 14.66 -12.50 28.35
C ARG A 70 15.99 -12.25 29.07
N ASN A 71 15.98 -12.02 30.38
CA ASN A 71 17.21 -11.76 31.13
C ASN A 71 18.17 -12.96 31.08
N SER A 72 17.64 -14.19 31.03
CA SER A 72 18.44 -15.41 30.98
C SER A 72 18.99 -15.66 29.58
N VAL A 73 18.17 -15.42 28.54
CA VAL A 73 18.63 -15.37 27.14
C VAL A 73 19.73 -14.32 26.95
N TYR A 74 19.55 -13.10 27.46
CA TYR A 74 20.57 -12.05 27.36
C TYR A 74 21.87 -12.42 28.09
N ARG A 75 21.80 -12.94 29.33
CA ARG A 75 22.99 -13.38 30.08
C ARG A 75 23.79 -14.45 29.32
N LEU A 76 23.10 -15.41 28.70
CA LEU A 76 23.71 -16.43 27.84
C LEU A 76 24.41 -15.80 26.63
N LEU A 77 23.68 -14.96 25.88
CA LEU A 77 24.17 -14.38 24.64
C LEU A 77 25.33 -13.41 24.89
N ASP A 78 25.27 -12.58 25.94
CA ASP A 78 26.36 -11.68 26.34
C ASP A 78 27.59 -12.44 26.83
N ALA A 79 27.41 -13.55 27.58
CA ALA A 79 28.52 -14.41 27.98
C ALA A 79 29.23 -15.04 26.76
N ALA A 80 28.46 -15.58 25.80
CA ALA A 80 29.01 -16.13 24.55
C ALA A 80 29.67 -15.04 23.67
N LEU A 81 29.05 -13.85 23.60
CA LEU A 81 29.60 -12.69 22.90
C LEU A 81 30.94 -12.26 23.50
N LYS A 82 31.02 -12.26 24.84
CA LYS A 82 32.23 -11.93 25.59
C LYS A 82 33.34 -12.96 25.38
N GLN A 83 33.03 -14.27 25.35
CA GLN A 83 34.05 -15.27 25.01
C GLN A 83 34.70 -15.01 23.65
N LEU A 84 33.90 -14.60 22.66
CA LEU A 84 34.40 -14.23 21.34
C LEU A 84 35.16 -12.90 21.33
N GLU A 85 34.79 -11.95 22.20
CA GLU A 85 35.54 -10.72 22.45
C GLU A 85 36.94 -11.01 23.03
N ASP A 86 36.99 -11.82 24.10
CA ASP A 86 38.22 -12.22 24.79
C ASP A 86 39.13 -13.08 23.89
N ALA A 87 38.54 -13.88 22.98
CA ALA A 87 39.26 -14.64 21.95
C ALA A 87 39.76 -13.80 20.75
N GLY A 88 39.46 -12.49 20.70
CA GLY A 88 39.76 -11.63 19.56
C GLY A 88 38.96 -11.96 18.29
N ALA A 89 37.90 -12.76 18.41
CA ALA A 89 36.97 -13.14 17.35
C ALA A 89 35.81 -12.13 17.18
N THR A 90 35.97 -10.93 17.73
CA THR A 90 34.98 -9.85 17.68
C THR A 90 34.65 -9.48 16.23
N GLY A 91 33.36 -9.53 15.87
CA GLY A 91 32.91 -9.33 14.49
C GLY A 91 33.23 -10.48 13.53
N SER A 92 33.43 -11.69 14.05
CA SER A 92 33.24 -12.95 13.31
C SER A 92 31.76 -13.18 12.96
N ALA A 93 31.48 -14.17 12.10
CA ALA A 93 30.12 -14.61 11.76
C ALA A 93 29.32 -15.16 12.94
N SER A 94 30.01 -15.51 14.04
CA SER A 94 29.44 -16.07 15.25
C SER A 94 29.19 -15.02 16.32
N TRP A 95 30.14 -14.08 16.51
CA TRP A 95 29.93 -12.85 17.30
C TRP A 95 28.74 -12.08 16.73
N LEU A 96 28.68 -12.01 15.40
CA LEU A 96 27.59 -12.62 14.63
C LEU A 96 26.20 -12.79 15.24
N ILE A 97 25.65 -13.98 15.02
CA ILE A 97 24.29 -14.34 15.38
C ILE A 97 23.96 -13.89 16.82
N LEU A 98 24.96 -13.97 17.71
CA LEU A 98 24.88 -13.51 19.11
C LEU A 98 24.57 -12.02 19.26
N ALA A 99 25.30 -11.10 18.61
CA ALA A 99 25.02 -9.66 18.72
C ALA A 99 23.65 -9.29 18.13
N SER A 100 23.25 -9.94 17.02
CA SER A 100 21.89 -9.76 16.47
C SER A 100 20.83 -10.24 17.46
N ALA A 101 21.06 -11.38 18.10
CA ALA A 101 20.16 -11.94 19.09
C ALA A 101 20.13 -11.15 20.40
N VAL A 102 21.20 -10.48 20.80
CA VAL A 102 21.20 -9.50 21.93
C VAL A 102 20.27 -8.32 21.63
N ILE A 103 20.22 -7.85 20.39
CA ILE A 103 19.28 -6.81 19.95
C ILE A 103 17.84 -7.37 19.92
N GLU A 104 17.65 -8.61 19.45
CA GLU A 104 16.35 -9.27 19.38
C GLU A 104 15.78 -9.54 20.78
N ALA A 105 16.63 -9.99 21.71
CA ALA A 105 16.37 -10.04 23.14
C ALA A 105 16.25 -8.64 23.80
N GLY A 106 16.30 -7.55 23.04
CA GLY A 106 15.89 -6.22 23.53
C GLY A 106 16.96 -5.38 24.24
N TYR A 107 18.25 -5.71 24.15
CA TYR A 107 19.35 -4.94 24.79
C TYR A 107 20.30 -4.26 23.77
N PRO A 108 19.81 -3.37 22.89
CA PRO A 108 20.66 -2.70 21.88
C PRO A 108 21.72 -1.80 22.52
N GLU A 109 21.51 -1.32 23.76
CA GLU A 109 22.46 -0.49 24.51
C GLU A 109 23.85 -1.13 24.63
N ARG A 110 23.91 -2.47 24.82
CA ARG A 110 25.17 -3.25 24.94
C ARG A 110 26.11 -3.12 23.74
N LEU A 111 25.59 -2.71 22.59
CA LEU A 111 26.34 -2.56 21.34
C LEU A 111 26.63 -1.10 20.97
N LYS A 112 26.12 -0.10 21.70
CA LYS A 112 26.28 1.31 21.31
C LYS A 112 27.73 1.81 21.34
N ASP A 113 28.54 1.25 22.23
CA ASP A 113 29.98 1.58 22.33
C ASP A 113 30.84 0.88 21.26
N SER A 114 30.26 -0.06 20.48
CA SER A 114 31.02 -0.93 19.57
C SER A 114 31.20 -0.40 18.13
N GLY A 115 30.56 0.72 17.76
CA GLY A 115 30.59 1.23 16.39
C GLY A 115 30.18 2.69 16.22
N ALA A 116 30.61 3.30 15.12
CA ALA A 116 30.27 4.67 14.76
C ALA A 116 29.03 4.69 13.87
N PHE A 117 27.87 5.00 14.44
CA PHE A 117 26.62 5.12 13.66
C PHE A 117 26.70 6.31 12.68
N PRO A 118 26.23 6.15 11.43
CA PRO A 118 26.15 7.26 10.49
C PRO A 118 25.16 8.31 11.01
N ALA A 119 25.59 9.55 11.26
CA ALA A 119 24.77 10.53 11.98
C ALA A 119 23.42 10.88 11.30
N TYR A 120 23.31 10.69 9.98
CA TYR A 120 22.10 11.00 9.20
C TYR A 120 21.90 10.04 8.03
N TRP A 121 20.64 9.82 7.67
CA TRP A 121 20.23 9.17 6.42
C TRP A 121 19.56 10.17 5.48
N HIS A 122 19.77 9.95 4.19
CA HIS A 122 19.15 10.63 3.07
C HIS A 122 18.16 9.66 2.43
N LEU A 123 16.87 9.88 2.63
CA LEU A 123 15.80 9.07 2.07
C LEU A 123 15.36 9.63 0.71
N SER A 124 15.01 8.78 -0.25
CA SER A 124 14.41 9.17 -1.53
C SER A 124 13.43 8.11 -2.02
N GLY A 125 12.16 8.49 -2.18
CA GLY A 125 11.07 7.61 -2.59
C GLY A 125 9.70 8.24 -2.32
N THR A 126 8.60 7.51 -2.52
CA THR A 126 8.57 6.17 -3.14
C THR A 126 8.84 6.21 -4.66
N TRP A 127 9.41 5.14 -5.21
CA TRP A 127 9.62 4.93 -6.64
C TRP A 127 8.88 3.67 -7.07
N ASN A 128 8.05 3.73 -8.10
CA ASN A 128 7.28 2.58 -8.59
C ASN A 128 7.28 2.60 -10.13
N ARG A 129 7.37 1.42 -10.73
CA ARG A 129 7.22 1.19 -12.18
C ARG A 129 6.66 -0.20 -12.49
N TYR A 130 7.01 -1.21 -11.71
CA TYR A 130 6.69 -2.62 -11.96
C TYR A 130 6.21 -3.39 -10.70
N GLY A 131 5.95 -2.72 -9.57
CA GLY A 131 5.53 -3.38 -8.33
C GLY A 131 6.67 -4.17 -7.70
N GLU A 132 6.47 -5.43 -7.32
CA GLU A 132 7.51 -6.24 -6.64
C GLU A 132 8.84 -6.33 -7.42
N ALA A 133 8.76 -6.39 -8.75
CA ALA A 133 9.93 -6.41 -9.65
C ALA A 133 10.77 -5.13 -9.58
N ASP A 134 10.28 -4.06 -8.95
CA ASP A 134 11.04 -2.83 -8.75
C ASP A 134 12.25 -3.01 -7.81
N MET A 135 12.31 -4.10 -7.03
CA MET A 135 13.54 -4.46 -6.28
C MET A 135 14.74 -4.70 -7.20
N ASP A 136 14.52 -5.21 -8.42
CA ASP A 136 15.54 -5.43 -9.44
C ASP A 136 15.70 -4.25 -10.42
N TYR A 137 14.70 -3.38 -10.54
CA TYR A 137 14.75 -2.25 -11.48
C TYR A 137 15.54 -1.03 -10.95
N PRO A 138 16.54 -0.51 -11.69
CA PRO A 138 17.33 0.65 -11.25
C PRO A 138 16.62 1.99 -11.50
N PHE A 139 16.31 2.73 -10.43
CA PHE A 139 15.76 4.09 -10.50
C PHE A 139 16.83 5.20 -10.48
N LYS A 140 16.42 6.46 -10.68
CA LYS A 140 17.29 7.66 -10.63
C LYS A 140 18.25 7.70 -9.40
N PRO A 141 17.90 7.21 -8.18
CA PRO A 141 18.82 7.17 -7.05
C PRO A 141 20.02 6.24 -7.22
N GLU A 142 19.88 5.13 -7.93
CA GLU A 142 20.99 4.22 -8.28
C GLU A 142 21.86 4.81 -9.39
N LEU A 143 21.23 5.48 -10.36
CA LEU A 143 21.88 6.01 -11.56
C LEU A 143 22.54 7.40 -11.35
N SER A 144 22.19 8.13 -10.29
CA SER A 144 22.66 9.51 -10.07
C SER A 144 23.89 9.59 -9.15
N ASN A 145 24.98 10.11 -9.70
CA ASN A 145 26.14 10.53 -8.91
C ASN A 145 25.85 11.76 -8.03
N ASP A 146 24.83 12.56 -8.35
CA ASP A 146 24.47 13.80 -7.65
C ASP A 146 23.09 13.68 -7.00
N TRP A 147 23.09 13.17 -5.77
CA TRP A 147 21.88 13.04 -4.96
C TRP A 147 21.29 14.38 -4.51
N LYS A 148 22.00 15.52 -4.63
CA LYS A 148 21.44 16.84 -4.30
C LYS A 148 20.38 17.28 -5.33
N LYS A 149 20.37 16.67 -6.52
CA LYS A 149 19.36 16.87 -7.57
C LYS A 149 18.14 15.96 -7.43
N LEU A 150 18.13 15.05 -6.46
CA LEU A 150 16.99 14.18 -6.18
C LEU A 150 16.13 14.80 -5.06
N LYS A 151 14.83 14.50 -5.05
CA LYS A 151 13.96 14.79 -3.91
C LYS A 151 14.40 13.89 -2.75
N VAL A 152 15.07 14.48 -1.76
CA VAL A 152 15.71 13.76 -0.65
C VAL A 152 15.29 14.34 0.70
N LYS A 153 14.75 13.51 1.60
CA LYS A 153 14.50 13.86 3.01
C LYS A 153 15.72 13.47 3.84
N ARG A 154 16.22 14.35 4.69
CA ARG A 154 17.29 14.03 5.65
C ARG A 154 16.68 13.68 7.00
N ILE A 155 16.98 12.51 7.53
CA ILE A 155 16.59 12.08 8.89
C ILE A 155 17.83 11.83 9.75
N PRO A 156 17.81 12.10 11.06
CA PRO A 156 18.87 11.63 11.95
C PRO A 156 18.84 10.10 12.02
N ALA A 157 20.00 9.46 12.21
CA ALA A 157 19.98 8.06 12.61
C ALA A 157 19.60 7.96 14.09
N GLY A 158 18.53 7.23 14.39
CA GLY A 158 18.24 6.83 15.76
C GLY A 158 19.28 5.83 16.24
N SER A 159 19.54 5.79 17.55
CA SER A 159 20.49 4.84 18.15
C SER A 159 20.06 3.38 18.05
N ASN A 160 18.84 3.11 17.58
CA ASN A 160 18.26 1.78 17.36
C ASN A 160 17.96 1.48 15.87
N GLY A 161 18.40 2.34 14.93
CA GLY A 161 18.12 2.24 13.50
C GLY A 161 17.34 3.43 12.93
N PHE A 162 16.87 3.29 11.69
CA PHE A 162 16.10 4.31 10.99
C PHE A 162 14.84 3.71 10.33
N TYR A 163 13.80 4.53 10.24
CA TYR A 163 12.50 4.17 9.68
C TYR A 163 12.26 5.01 8.42
N PRO A 164 12.23 4.42 7.20
CA PRO A 164 11.98 5.14 5.96
C PRO A 164 10.52 5.55 5.78
N CYS A 165 9.60 5.03 6.62
CA CYS A 165 8.15 5.30 6.62
C CYS A 165 7.81 6.80 6.55
N SER A 166 8.68 7.66 7.07
CA SER A 166 8.57 9.12 7.04
C SER A 166 8.60 9.77 5.63
N MET A 167 8.69 8.96 4.57
CA MET A 167 8.53 9.35 3.16
C MET A 167 7.41 8.60 2.41
N VAL A 168 6.70 7.66 3.05
CA VAL A 168 5.67 6.82 2.39
C VAL A 168 4.32 7.55 2.43
N SER A 169 4.29 8.71 1.81
CA SER A 169 3.17 9.64 1.88
C SER A 169 2.15 9.43 0.74
N GLY A 170 1.89 8.17 0.34
CA GLY A 170 0.95 7.92 -0.78
C GLY A 170 1.00 6.59 -1.55
N GLY A 171 1.75 5.54 -1.15
CA GLY A 171 1.57 4.23 -1.79
C GLY A 171 2.73 3.25 -1.70
N SER A 172 2.50 2.04 -2.21
CA SER A 172 3.49 0.98 -2.33
C SER A 172 4.57 1.32 -3.36
N GLY A 173 5.83 0.99 -3.05
CA GLY A 173 6.96 1.15 -3.96
C GLY A 173 8.31 1.13 -3.26
N ILE A 174 9.35 1.43 -4.01
CA ILE A 174 10.74 1.42 -3.56
C ILE A 174 11.11 2.67 -2.79
N ILE A 175 11.78 2.50 -1.65
CA ILE A 175 12.42 3.59 -0.91
C ILE A 175 13.92 3.36 -0.91
N TYR A 176 14.68 4.40 -1.28
CA TYR A 176 16.12 4.42 -1.08
C TYR A 176 16.48 5.17 0.19
N ALA A 177 17.42 4.63 0.96
CA ALA A 177 18.01 5.28 2.12
C ALA A 177 19.52 5.27 1.97
N ARG A 178 20.15 6.43 1.85
CA ARG A 178 21.60 6.59 1.66
C ARG A 178 22.24 7.29 2.85
N CYS A 179 23.39 6.82 3.32
CA CYS A 179 24.29 7.61 4.16
C CYS A 179 25.66 7.70 3.48
N THR A 180 26.43 8.74 3.81
CA THR A 180 27.81 8.89 3.32
C THR A 180 28.67 9.39 4.47
N PHE A 181 29.82 8.76 4.66
CA PHE A 181 30.74 9.06 5.75
C PHE A 181 32.19 8.78 5.32
N SER A 182 33.15 9.49 5.93
CA SER A 182 34.57 9.37 5.61
C SER A 182 35.35 8.79 6.78
N VAL A 183 36.30 7.92 6.47
CA VAL A 183 37.08 7.10 7.41
C VAL A 183 38.38 6.71 6.70
N ASN A 184 39.51 6.86 7.39
CA ASN A 184 40.84 6.72 6.79
C ASN A 184 41.38 5.27 6.81
N SER A 185 40.49 4.28 6.85
CA SER A 185 40.83 2.86 6.91
C SER A 185 39.81 2.02 6.12
N GLY A 186 40.07 0.72 5.97
CA GLY A 186 38.97 -0.19 5.69
C GLY A 186 37.87 -0.07 6.75
N ILE A 187 36.69 -0.57 6.41
CA ILE A 187 35.58 -0.74 7.33
C ILE A 187 34.93 -2.08 7.12
N ARG A 188 34.08 -2.46 8.06
CA ARG A 188 32.99 -3.38 7.79
C ARG A 188 31.70 -2.56 7.71
N ILE A 189 30.63 -3.14 7.18
CA ILE A 189 29.27 -2.59 7.25
C ILE A 189 28.33 -3.74 7.48
N ALA A 190 27.29 -3.53 8.28
CA ALA A 190 26.20 -4.48 8.35
C ALA A 190 24.83 -3.82 8.48
N VAL A 191 23.83 -4.55 8.04
CA VAL A 191 22.43 -4.14 8.00
C VAL A 191 21.59 -5.25 8.63
N LEU A 192 20.72 -4.86 9.55
CA LEU A 192 19.58 -5.62 10.02
C LEU A 192 18.33 -4.84 9.60
N SER A 193 17.28 -5.51 9.14
CA SER A 193 16.01 -4.92 8.75
C SER A 193 14.87 -5.89 9.02
N ASP A 194 13.65 -5.43 9.19
CA ASP A 194 12.44 -6.29 9.20
C ASP A 194 11.85 -6.49 7.79
N ALA A 195 12.38 -5.80 6.78
CA ALA A 195 11.89 -5.84 5.40
C ALA A 195 12.98 -6.21 4.38
N GLY A 196 12.55 -6.72 3.23
CA GLY A 196 13.45 -7.07 2.13
C GLY A 196 14.19 -5.83 1.62
N CYS A 197 15.50 -5.76 1.90
CA CYS A 197 16.37 -4.68 1.44
C CYS A 197 17.39 -5.16 0.40
N ARG A 198 17.78 -4.29 -0.54
CA ARG A 198 18.93 -4.46 -1.41
C ARG A 198 20.00 -3.42 -1.09
N ILE A 199 21.27 -3.81 -1.13
CA ILE A 199 22.36 -2.99 -0.61
C ILE A 199 23.31 -2.59 -1.73
N PHE A 200 23.56 -1.29 -1.82
CA PHE A 200 24.56 -0.70 -2.70
C PHE A 200 25.62 0.01 -1.87
N ILE A 201 26.88 -0.15 -2.22
CA ILE A 201 28.01 0.50 -1.54
C ILE A 201 28.91 1.13 -2.59
N ASN A 202 29.10 2.45 -2.49
CA ASN A 202 29.78 3.28 -3.49
C ASN A 202 29.20 3.08 -4.91
N GLY A 203 27.87 2.91 -5.01
CA GLY A 203 27.13 2.72 -6.26
C GLY A 203 27.16 1.29 -6.83
N LYS A 204 27.96 0.38 -6.27
CA LYS A 204 27.96 -1.04 -6.67
C LYS A 204 26.88 -1.80 -5.89
N ASP A 205 26.07 -2.61 -6.58
CA ASP A 205 25.13 -3.57 -5.98
C ASP A 205 25.89 -4.73 -5.29
N TYR A 206 25.49 -5.05 -4.06
CA TYR A 206 25.98 -6.18 -3.27
C TYR A 206 24.88 -7.23 -3.00
N GLY A 207 23.69 -7.04 -3.57
CA GLY A 207 22.58 -7.98 -3.52
C GLY A 207 21.57 -7.70 -2.41
N MET A 208 20.65 -8.64 -2.25
CA MET A 208 19.55 -8.56 -1.30
C MET A 208 19.98 -9.06 0.09
N CYS A 209 19.60 -8.30 1.12
CA CYS A 209 19.54 -8.74 2.51
C CYS A 209 18.77 -10.07 2.60
N ARG A 210 19.20 -11.01 3.43
CA ARG A 210 18.56 -12.33 3.55
C ARG A 210 17.84 -12.49 4.88
N GLY A 211 16.61 -12.99 4.84
CA GLY A 211 15.76 -13.21 6.01
C GLY A 211 16.34 -14.21 7.00
N PHE A 212 16.16 -13.92 8.28
CA PHE A 212 16.48 -14.73 9.46
C PHE A 212 15.39 -14.43 10.50
N SER A 213 14.64 -15.43 10.99
CA SER A 213 13.53 -15.24 11.96
C SER A 213 12.46 -14.18 11.63
N GLY A 214 12.41 -13.67 10.39
CA GLY A 214 11.52 -12.57 9.96
C GLY A 214 12.23 -11.22 9.79
N ARG A 215 13.55 -11.17 10.00
CA ARG A 215 14.41 -10.00 9.80
C ARG A 215 15.50 -10.25 8.76
N TYR A 216 15.60 -9.37 7.78
CA TYR A 216 16.57 -9.42 6.70
C TYR A 216 17.91 -8.85 7.14
N SER A 217 19.01 -9.52 6.79
CA SER A 217 20.33 -9.12 7.24
C SER A 217 21.43 -9.39 6.21
N ALA A 218 22.52 -8.61 6.30
CA ALA A 218 23.69 -8.72 5.43
C ALA A 218 24.88 -7.94 6.00
N ALA A 219 26.10 -8.32 5.61
CA ALA A 219 27.30 -7.53 5.91
C ALA A 219 28.44 -7.71 4.93
N PHE A 220 29.36 -6.75 4.99
CA PHE A 220 30.42 -6.54 4.02
C PHE A 220 31.70 -6.12 4.73
N ARG A 221 32.85 -6.54 4.20
CA ARG A 221 34.17 -5.96 4.50
C ARG A 221 34.63 -5.16 3.29
N LEU A 222 35.10 -3.95 3.54
CA LEU A 222 35.50 -2.98 2.53
C LEU A 222 36.89 -2.44 2.87
N THR A 223 37.74 -2.26 1.86
CA THR A 223 39.09 -1.72 2.02
C THR A 223 39.39 -0.69 0.92
N GLY A 224 40.34 0.21 1.19
CA GLY A 224 40.92 1.07 0.14
C GLY A 224 40.09 2.27 -0.32
N SER A 225 39.14 2.79 0.47
CA SER A 225 38.42 4.03 0.14
C SER A 225 38.56 5.12 1.21
N GLN A 226 38.64 6.39 0.79
CA GLN A 226 38.62 7.56 1.68
C GLN A 226 37.19 7.99 2.08
N GLY A 227 36.17 7.33 1.54
CA GLY A 227 34.78 7.57 1.90
C GLY A 227 33.87 6.43 1.44
N TYR A 228 32.84 6.16 2.24
CA TYR A 228 31.87 5.13 1.96
C TYR A 228 30.48 5.73 1.87
N SER A 229 29.73 5.27 0.89
CA SER A 229 28.37 5.68 0.63
C SER A 229 27.51 4.43 0.57
N VAL A 230 26.74 4.19 1.63
CA VAL A 230 25.82 3.06 1.75
C VAL A 230 24.46 3.51 1.26
N MET A 231 23.81 2.70 0.44
CA MET A 231 22.44 2.92 0.00
C MET A 231 21.67 1.62 0.15
N LEU A 232 20.56 1.68 0.87
CA LEU A 232 19.62 0.58 1.06
C LEU A 232 18.37 0.87 0.22
N LYS A 233 17.84 -0.15 -0.44
CA LYS A 233 16.64 -0.09 -1.29
C LYS A 233 15.61 -1.05 -0.71
N PHE A 234 14.51 -0.54 -0.19
CA PHE A 234 13.44 -1.31 0.44
C PHE A 234 12.23 -1.36 -0.48
N MET A 235 11.50 -2.47 -0.47
CA MET A 235 10.07 -2.45 -0.80
C MET A 235 9.31 -1.90 0.41
N ALA A 236 8.43 -0.93 0.19
CA ALA A 236 7.33 -0.66 1.09
C ALA A 236 6.03 -1.10 0.40
N ASP A 237 5.32 -2.05 1.00
CA ASP A 237 3.89 -2.20 0.73
C ASP A 237 3.10 -1.29 1.69
N GLY A 238 1.81 -1.09 1.45
CA GLY A 238 1.00 -0.15 2.26
C GLY A 238 0.77 -0.58 3.71
N ASN A 239 1.14 -1.82 4.07
CA ASN A 239 0.86 -2.44 5.37
C ASN A 239 2.13 -2.69 6.20
N SER A 240 3.30 -2.83 5.57
CA SER A 240 4.59 -3.00 6.22
C SER A 240 5.39 -1.69 6.26
N MET A 241 5.80 -1.28 7.46
CA MET A 241 6.73 -0.16 7.63
C MET A 241 8.15 -0.73 7.75
N PRO A 242 8.98 -0.71 6.69
CA PRO A 242 10.36 -1.17 6.81
C PRO A 242 11.09 -0.37 7.90
N ALA A 243 11.95 -1.04 8.65
CA ALA A 243 12.92 -0.47 9.57
C ALA A 243 14.28 -1.09 9.29
N ALA A 244 15.37 -0.32 9.45
CA ALA A 244 16.72 -0.86 9.32
C ALA A 244 17.71 -0.26 10.31
N SER A 245 18.50 -1.13 10.93
CA SER A 245 19.62 -0.78 11.80
C SER A 245 20.92 -1.08 11.05
N VAL A 246 21.80 -0.09 10.96
CA VAL A 246 23.06 -0.19 10.20
C VAL A 246 24.23 0.09 11.11
N PHE A 247 25.14 -0.86 11.16
CA PHE A 247 26.32 -0.84 12.03
C PHE A 247 27.57 -0.61 11.18
N VAL A 248 28.44 0.28 11.62
CA VAL A 248 29.72 0.64 10.96
C VAL A 248 30.84 0.68 12.00
N ALA A 249 31.95 0.01 11.72
CA ALA A 249 33.18 0.09 12.48
C ALA A 249 34.39 -0.10 11.55
N GLY A 250 35.57 0.31 12.03
CA GLY A 250 36.83 0.28 11.28
C GLY A 250 37.30 -1.14 10.93
N GLU A 251 38.35 -1.24 10.11
CA GLU A 251 38.85 -2.52 9.59
C GLU A 251 39.31 -3.50 10.68
N LYS A 252 40.03 -2.95 11.66
CA LYS A 252 40.45 -3.61 12.90
C LYS A 252 39.35 -3.60 13.97
N GLY A 253 38.32 -2.78 13.78
CA GLY A 253 37.10 -2.85 14.57
C GLY A 253 36.30 -4.09 14.20
N SER A 254 35.52 -4.55 15.16
CA SER A 254 34.52 -5.59 14.96
C SER A 254 33.25 -5.04 14.34
N LEU A 255 32.65 -5.82 13.45
CA LEU A 255 31.24 -5.69 13.11
C LEU A 255 30.61 -7.04 12.77
N PRO A 256 29.27 -7.14 12.80
CA PRO A 256 28.51 -7.58 11.63
C PRO A 256 28.80 -8.89 10.86
N GLY A 257 29.73 -9.78 11.23
CA GLY A 257 30.52 -10.58 10.27
C GLY A 257 29.89 -11.67 9.37
N PHE A 258 28.78 -11.44 8.66
CA PHE A 258 28.18 -12.41 7.71
C PHE A 258 29.20 -13.03 6.73
N ARG A 259 28.99 -14.30 6.36
CA ARG A 259 29.73 -14.93 5.25
C ARG A 259 29.46 -14.16 3.95
N LEU A 260 30.54 -13.69 3.32
CA LEU A 260 30.55 -13.25 1.93
C LEU A 260 30.09 -14.42 1.05
N THR A 261 28.86 -14.35 0.52
CA THR A 261 28.35 -15.37 -0.40
C THR A 261 28.80 -15.05 -1.82
N GLU A 262 29.61 -15.93 -2.40
CA GLU A 262 29.54 -16.17 -3.84
C GLU A 262 28.11 -16.61 -4.20
N SER A 263 27.71 -16.37 -5.44
CA SER A 263 26.32 -16.38 -5.89
C SER A 263 25.62 -17.75 -5.76
N ALA A 264 24.96 -17.99 -4.63
CA ALA A 264 23.93 -19.01 -4.50
C ALA A 264 22.53 -18.37 -4.66
N ARG A 265 21.88 -18.62 -5.81
CA ARG A 265 20.47 -18.29 -6.05
C ARG A 265 19.59 -19.23 -5.23
N MET A 266 18.77 -18.69 -4.35
CA MET A 266 17.59 -19.37 -3.81
C MET A 266 16.40 -18.41 -3.91
N THR A 267 15.21 -18.98 -4.09
CA THR A 267 13.95 -18.28 -4.35
C THR A 267 13.41 -17.56 -3.12
N PRO A 268 12.47 -16.61 -3.28
CA PRO A 268 11.89 -15.88 -2.15
C PRO A 268 11.08 -16.83 -1.27
N ALA A 269 11.42 -16.83 0.02
CA ALA A 269 10.70 -17.51 1.09
C ALA A 269 9.89 -16.44 1.86
N THR A 270 8.56 -16.51 1.79
CA THR A 270 7.65 -15.55 2.42
C THR A 270 7.51 -15.80 3.93
N VAL A 271 6.79 -14.94 4.65
CA VAL A 271 6.49 -15.12 6.09
C VAL A 271 5.76 -16.45 6.38
N GLU A 272 5.08 -17.02 5.39
CA GLU A 272 4.55 -18.38 5.47
C GLU A 272 5.64 -19.42 5.77
N ASP A 273 6.86 -19.28 5.25
CA ASP A 273 7.96 -20.21 5.55
C ASP A 273 8.42 -20.17 7.01
N LEU A 274 8.11 -19.11 7.78
CA LEU A 274 8.34 -19.09 9.23
C LEU A 274 7.26 -19.83 10.02
N LEU A 275 6.03 -19.88 9.51
CA LEU A 275 4.95 -20.72 10.04
C LEU A 275 5.09 -22.17 9.56
N ILE A 276 5.61 -22.41 8.36
CA ILE A 276 5.93 -23.74 7.83
C ILE A 276 7.17 -24.31 8.53
N ASP A 277 8.20 -23.51 8.85
CA ASP A 277 9.29 -23.94 9.75
C ASP A 277 8.81 -24.14 11.20
N TYR A 278 7.79 -23.41 11.65
CA TYR A 278 7.15 -23.70 12.93
C TYR A 278 6.58 -25.12 12.88
N LYS A 279 5.80 -25.46 11.84
CA LYS A 279 5.30 -26.82 11.58
C LYS A 279 6.42 -27.85 11.36
N GLY A 280 7.55 -27.45 10.78
CA GLY A 280 8.73 -28.30 10.53
C GLY A 280 9.53 -28.64 11.79
N ALA A 281 9.80 -27.65 12.65
CA ALA A 281 10.41 -27.88 13.96
C ALA A 281 9.52 -28.74 14.87
N ILE A 282 8.19 -28.64 14.67
CA ILE A 282 7.12 -29.37 15.35
C ILE A 282 6.94 -30.81 14.79
N SER A 283 7.72 -31.25 13.80
CA SER A 283 7.72 -32.67 13.38
C SER A 283 8.59 -33.60 14.25
N ALA A 284 9.10 -33.12 15.38
CA ALA A 284 9.76 -33.91 16.41
C ALA A 284 8.80 -34.23 17.58
N ASP A 285 9.14 -35.20 18.42
CA ASP A 285 8.28 -35.74 19.49
C ASP A 285 7.59 -34.63 20.32
N GLY A 286 6.25 -34.65 20.34
CA GLY A 286 5.40 -33.70 21.06
C GLY A 286 4.94 -32.47 20.24
N GLY A 287 5.42 -32.29 19.02
CA GLY A 287 4.91 -31.23 18.13
C GLY A 287 3.69 -31.66 17.29
N GLU A 288 3.60 -32.90 16.81
CA GLU A 288 2.39 -33.42 16.15
C GLU A 288 1.14 -33.26 17.03
N ASP A 289 1.32 -33.40 18.35
CA ASP A 289 0.31 -33.15 19.37
C ASP A 289 -0.18 -31.67 19.37
N LEU A 290 0.73 -30.69 19.22
CA LEU A 290 0.38 -29.27 19.12
C LEU A 290 -0.33 -28.92 17.81
N LEU A 291 0.09 -29.53 16.69
CA LEU A 291 -0.65 -29.40 15.42
C LEU A 291 -2.06 -29.97 15.52
N SER A 292 -2.21 -31.07 16.25
CA SER A 292 -3.52 -31.67 16.53
C SER A 292 -4.39 -30.73 17.35
N VAL A 293 -3.87 -30.06 18.39
CA VAL A 293 -4.60 -29.01 19.11
C VAL A 293 -5.03 -27.88 18.17
N SER A 294 -4.11 -27.31 17.37
CA SER A 294 -4.46 -26.22 16.43
C SER A 294 -5.48 -26.65 15.36
N GLN A 295 -5.43 -27.90 14.92
CA GLN A 295 -6.39 -28.47 13.97
C GLN A 295 -7.77 -28.62 14.60
N LEU A 296 -7.87 -29.20 15.80
CA LEU A 296 -9.13 -29.35 16.54
C LEU A 296 -9.78 -27.99 16.85
N VAL A 297 -8.99 -26.98 17.21
CA VAL A 297 -9.45 -25.59 17.37
C VAL A 297 -9.98 -25.00 16.05
N SER A 298 -9.33 -25.30 14.92
CA SER A 298 -9.78 -24.86 13.59
C SER A 298 -11.08 -25.55 13.15
N ASP A 299 -11.22 -26.83 13.49
CA ASP A 299 -12.42 -27.64 13.25
C ASP A 299 -13.55 -27.35 14.27
N SER A 300 -13.32 -26.41 15.21
CA SER A 300 -14.23 -26.01 16.30
C SER A 300 -14.56 -27.13 17.31
N ASP A 301 -13.76 -28.20 17.36
CA ASP A 301 -13.85 -29.23 18.40
C ASP A 301 -13.04 -28.82 19.64
N TYR A 302 -13.56 -27.79 20.33
CA TYR A 302 -12.94 -27.25 21.53
C TYR A 302 -12.88 -28.25 22.69
N HIS A 303 -13.72 -29.30 22.70
CA HIS A 303 -13.70 -30.33 23.74
C HIS A 303 -12.55 -31.31 23.53
N ALA A 304 -12.38 -31.84 22.31
CA ALA A 304 -11.22 -32.69 22.01
C ALA A 304 -9.89 -31.91 22.15
N ALA A 305 -9.86 -30.64 21.73
CA ALA A 305 -8.69 -29.79 21.90
C ALA A 305 -8.33 -29.56 23.39
N LEU A 306 -9.35 -29.45 24.24
CA LEU A 306 -9.23 -29.25 25.68
C LEU A 306 -8.70 -30.51 26.37
N ASP A 307 -9.33 -31.66 26.13
CA ASP A 307 -8.92 -32.95 26.70
C ASP A 307 -7.46 -33.26 26.31
N LEU A 308 -7.09 -33.02 25.04
CA LEU A 308 -5.72 -33.16 24.56
C LEU A 308 -4.77 -32.20 25.27
N CYS A 309 -5.12 -30.92 25.44
CA CYS A 309 -4.29 -29.97 26.19
C CYS A 309 -4.09 -30.38 27.66
N GLU A 310 -5.13 -30.87 28.34
CA GLU A 310 -5.06 -31.33 29.73
C GLU A 310 -4.09 -32.52 29.88
N ASP A 311 -4.18 -33.52 29.00
CA ASP A 311 -3.24 -34.66 28.97
C ASP A 311 -1.81 -34.25 28.59
N LEU A 312 -1.66 -33.30 27.65
CA LEU A 312 -0.36 -32.81 27.22
C LEU A 312 0.39 -32.04 28.32
N VAL A 313 -0.27 -31.12 29.04
CA VAL A 313 0.36 -30.43 30.19
C VAL A 313 0.73 -31.42 31.29
N LYS A 314 -0.10 -32.44 31.53
CA LYS A 314 0.19 -33.47 32.54
C LYS A 314 1.36 -34.37 32.15
N LYS A 315 1.50 -34.71 30.86
CA LYS A 315 2.60 -35.52 30.31
C LYS A 315 3.91 -34.74 30.24
N ASN A 316 3.84 -33.50 29.77
CA ASN A 316 4.98 -32.63 29.45
C ASN A 316 4.86 -31.26 30.15
N PRO A 317 4.84 -31.20 31.50
CA PRO A 317 4.56 -29.98 32.25
C PRO A 317 5.63 -28.88 32.09
N ARG A 318 6.74 -29.15 31.39
CA ARG A 318 7.80 -28.20 31.09
C ARG A 318 7.87 -27.80 29.61
N ASN A 319 6.89 -28.15 28.79
CA ASN A 319 6.78 -27.64 27.44
C ASN A 319 5.92 -26.34 27.44
N TYR A 320 6.58 -25.22 27.19
CA TYR A 320 5.96 -23.88 27.16
C TYR A 320 4.87 -23.74 26.09
N PHE A 321 5.03 -24.39 24.93
CA PHE A 321 4.11 -24.23 23.80
C PHE A 321 2.73 -24.83 24.09
N ILE A 322 2.66 -25.87 24.93
CA ILE A 322 1.36 -26.43 25.37
C ILE A 322 0.60 -25.40 26.21
N TYR A 323 1.28 -24.71 27.15
CA TYR A 323 0.63 -23.67 27.96
C TYR A 323 0.12 -22.50 27.12
N ARG A 324 0.85 -22.10 26.07
CA ARG A 324 0.42 -21.05 25.14
C ARG A 324 -0.92 -21.40 24.49
N GLU A 325 -1.01 -22.57 23.86
CA GLU A 325 -2.23 -22.99 23.16
C GLU A 325 -3.37 -23.29 24.16
N TYR A 326 -3.06 -23.93 25.29
CA TYR A 326 -4.05 -24.28 26.29
C TYR A 326 -4.66 -23.06 26.99
N LEU A 327 -3.86 -22.06 27.39
CA LEU A 327 -4.38 -20.82 27.98
C LEU A 327 -5.24 -20.03 26.97
N SER A 328 -4.83 -19.99 25.70
CA SER A 328 -5.63 -19.36 24.63
C SER A 328 -6.98 -20.07 24.41
N LEU A 329 -6.99 -21.40 24.50
CA LEU A 329 -8.22 -22.20 24.41
C LEU A 329 -9.14 -21.96 25.62
N LEU A 330 -8.60 -21.99 26.85
CA LEU A 330 -9.35 -21.75 28.08
C LEU A 330 -9.99 -20.36 28.11
N ASP A 331 -9.27 -19.33 27.65
CA ASP A 331 -9.82 -17.97 27.54
C ASP A 331 -10.96 -17.90 26.50
N SER A 332 -10.76 -18.51 25.33
CA SER A 332 -11.76 -18.58 24.26
C SER A 332 -13.04 -19.32 24.70
N MET A 333 -12.90 -20.34 25.54
CA MET A 333 -14.01 -21.10 26.15
C MET A 333 -14.59 -20.46 27.42
N GLN A 334 -14.06 -19.32 27.88
CA GLN A 334 -14.46 -18.62 29.12
C GLN A 334 -14.34 -19.50 30.39
N ARG A 335 -13.36 -20.42 30.43
CA ARG A 335 -13.07 -21.31 31.57
C ARG A 335 -12.16 -20.62 32.59
N ASP A 336 -12.67 -19.56 33.21
CA ASP A 336 -11.92 -18.63 34.06
C ASP A 336 -11.17 -19.28 35.25
N SER A 337 -11.76 -20.31 35.89
CA SER A 337 -11.14 -20.99 37.04
C SER A 337 -10.04 -21.97 36.64
N GLU A 338 -10.14 -22.55 35.46
CA GLU A 338 -9.13 -23.40 34.84
C GLU A 338 -8.00 -22.57 34.27
N PHE A 339 -8.31 -21.42 33.64
CA PHE A 339 -7.30 -20.48 33.13
C PHE A 339 -6.37 -20.05 34.26
N LEU A 340 -6.91 -19.55 35.38
CA LEU A 340 -6.09 -19.05 36.48
C LEU A 340 -5.24 -20.14 37.15
N ARG A 341 -5.76 -21.36 37.31
CA ARG A 341 -4.98 -22.50 37.83
C ARG A 341 -3.89 -22.97 36.86
N THR A 342 -4.18 -22.98 35.57
CA THR A 342 -3.22 -23.33 34.52
C THR A 342 -2.12 -22.28 34.41
N TYR A 343 -2.48 -21.00 34.56
CA TYR A 343 -1.54 -19.88 34.61
C TYR A 343 -0.66 -19.92 35.87
N GLU A 344 -1.21 -20.27 37.04
CA GLU A 344 -0.42 -20.48 38.25
C GLU A 344 0.55 -21.67 38.09
N SER A 345 0.12 -22.77 37.47
CA SER A 345 1.00 -23.89 37.10
C SER A 345 2.10 -23.46 36.12
N PHE A 346 1.78 -22.62 35.14
CA PHE A 346 2.74 -22.05 34.20
C PHE A 346 3.81 -21.23 34.93
N ILE A 347 3.44 -20.24 35.75
CA ILE A 347 4.40 -19.39 36.47
C ILE A 347 5.26 -20.19 37.47
N ASN A 348 4.68 -21.19 38.14
CA ASN A 348 5.44 -22.07 39.04
C ASN A 348 6.46 -22.96 38.28
N THR A 349 6.18 -23.32 37.03
CA THR A 349 7.09 -24.10 36.18
C THR A 349 8.15 -23.22 35.52
N PHE A 350 7.76 -22.01 35.11
CA PHE A 350 8.58 -21.05 34.37
C PHE A 350 8.74 -19.74 35.17
N PRO A 351 9.43 -19.74 36.33
CA PRO A 351 9.49 -18.58 37.21
C PRO A 351 10.26 -17.38 36.63
N GLU A 352 11.08 -17.57 35.59
CA GLU A 352 11.79 -16.49 34.90
C GLU A 352 11.01 -15.94 33.67
N SER A 353 9.88 -16.55 33.26
CA SER A 353 9.09 -16.13 32.08
C SER A 353 8.60 -14.69 32.20
N ASP A 354 8.91 -13.85 31.20
CA ASP A 354 8.45 -12.47 31.09
C ASP A 354 7.18 -12.30 30.22
N ILE A 355 6.65 -13.37 29.62
CA ILE A 355 5.40 -13.33 28.83
C ILE A 355 4.13 -13.50 29.69
N GLY A 356 4.23 -14.13 30.85
CA GLY A 356 3.09 -14.39 31.75
C GLY A 356 2.19 -13.16 32.00
N PRO A 357 2.73 -12.01 32.43
CA PRO A 357 1.93 -10.80 32.63
C PRO A 357 1.16 -10.33 31.39
N TYR A 358 1.69 -10.59 30.19
CA TYR A 358 1.02 -10.23 28.93
C TYR A 358 -0.16 -11.15 28.62
N TRP A 359 -0.03 -12.47 28.86
CA TRP A 359 -1.16 -13.40 28.78
C TRP A 359 -2.25 -13.08 29.81
N LEU A 360 -1.86 -12.77 31.04
CA LEU A 360 -2.78 -12.39 32.11
C LEU A 360 -3.49 -11.06 31.79
N ALA A 361 -2.80 -10.12 31.15
CA ALA A 361 -3.40 -8.90 30.62
C ALA A 361 -4.42 -9.18 29.50
N GLY A 362 -4.10 -10.06 28.54
CA GLY A 362 -5.03 -10.49 27.49
C GLY A 362 -6.35 -10.98 28.09
N TYR A 363 -6.25 -11.96 29.00
CA TYR A 363 -7.38 -12.54 29.72
C TYR A 363 -8.21 -11.51 30.53
N TYR A 364 -7.55 -10.59 31.26
CA TYR A 364 -8.27 -9.58 32.04
C TYR A 364 -8.83 -8.42 31.23
N SER A 365 -8.38 -8.20 29.99
CA SER A 365 -8.77 -7.05 29.16
C SER A 365 -10.29 -6.90 28.96
N THR A 366 -11.04 -8.00 29.01
CA THR A 366 -12.50 -8.05 28.90
C THR A 366 -13.23 -8.30 30.23
N ARG A 367 -12.50 -8.62 31.32
CA ARG A 367 -13.06 -9.11 32.59
C ARG A 367 -12.86 -8.17 33.78
N ASP A 368 -11.64 -7.65 33.96
CA ASP A 368 -11.25 -6.88 35.14
C ASP A 368 -10.25 -5.78 34.75
N ARG A 369 -10.75 -4.55 34.63
CA ARG A 369 -9.94 -3.41 34.17
C ARG A 369 -8.77 -3.09 35.10
N LEU A 370 -8.90 -3.32 36.42
CA LEU A 370 -7.82 -3.04 37.36
C LEU A 370 -6.68 -4.03 37.13
N LYS A 371 -6.99 -5.33 37.19
CA LYS A 371 -6.00 -6.39 36.98
C LYS A 371 -5.41 -6.37 35.58
N PHE A 372 -6.18 -5.96 34.57
CA PHE A 372 -5.66 -5.68 33.24
C PHE A 372 -4.57 -4.61 33.25
N THR A 373 -4.81 -3.46 33.90
CA THR A 373 -3.80 -2.39 34.01
C THR A 373 -2.57 -2.78 34.84
N GLU A 374 -2.74 -3.59 35.88
CA GLU A 374 -1.64 -4.12 36.69
C GLU A 374 -0.78 -5.12 35.90
N SER A 375 -1.42 -6.05 35.19
CA SER A 375 -0.76 -7.05 34.36
C SER A 375 -0.03 -6.41 33.17
N MET A 376 -0.62 -5.39 32.53
CA MET A 376 0.04 -4.61 31.48
C MET A 376 1.21 -3.77 32.00
N ALA A 377 1.09 -3.14 33.17
CA ALA A 377 2.21 -2.40 33.76
C ALA A 377 3.44 -3.30 34.01
N ALA A 378 3.19 -4.55 34.43
CA ALA A 378 4.20 -5.60 34.62
C ALA A 378 4.65 -6.29 33.31
N SER A 379 3.94 -6.10 32.20
CA SER A 379 4.27 -6.71 30.90
C SER A 379 5.48 -6.06 30.24
N ASP A 380 6.26 -6.85 29.51
CA ASP A 380 7.33 -6.30 28.68
C ASP A 380 6.80 -5.81 27.31
N PRO A 381 7.20 -4.62 26.83
CA PRO A 381 6.80 -4.06 25.53
C PRO A 381 7.05 -4.91 24.28
N PHE A 382 7.95 -5.89 24.34
CA PHE A 382 8.27 -6.78 23.22
C PHE A 382 7.11 -7.69 22.82
N TYR A 383 6.33 -8.19 23.78
CA TYR A 383 5.18 -9.06 23.52
C TYR A 383 3.90 -8.30 23.19
N ALA A 384 3.90 -6.98 23.41
CA ALA A 384 2.69 -6.20 23.52
C ALA A 384 2.10 -5.83 22.14
N GLN A 385 1.00 -6.50 21.78
CA GLN A 385 0.27 -6.20 20.56
C GLN A 385 -0.46 -4.85 20.64
N TYR A 386 -0.45 -4.09 19.53
CA TYR A 386 -0.89 -2.69 19.48
C TYR A 386 -2.29 -2.44 20.03
N TYR A 387 -3.27 -3.32 19.77
CA TYR A 387 -4.64 -3.13 20.25
C TYR A 387 -4.75 -3.28 21.78
N ILE A 388 -4.01 -4.23 22.39
CA ILE A 388 -3.96 -4.39 23.85
C ILE A 388 -3.25 -3.20 24.48
N VAL A 389 -2.15 -2.73 23.87
CA VAL A 389 -1.44 -1.52 24.27
C VAL A 389 -2.34 -0.27 24.21
N SER A 390 -3.09 -0.10 23.13
CA SER A 390 -4.06 1.00 22.97
C SER A 390 -5.12 0.95 24.07
N ASN A 391 -5.73 -0.21 24.32
CA ASN A 391 -6.68 -0.41 25.41
C ASN A 391 -6.07 -0.11 26.79
N TYR A 392 -4.81 -0.50 27.04
CA TYR A 392 -4.09 -0.19 28.27
C TYR A 392 -3.89 1.33 28.45
N ILE A 393 -3.37 2.00 27.43
CA ILE A 393 -3.14 3.45 27.45
C ILE A 393 -4.44 4.21 27.67
N HIS A 394 -5.54 3.81 27.00
CA HIS A 394 -6.86 4.39 27.24
C HIS A 394 -7.37 4.10 28.67
N ALA A 395 -7.13 2.90 29.22
CA ALA A 395 -7.51 2.55 30.58
C ALA A 395 -6.76 3.38 31.65
N VAL A 396 -5.47 3.67 31.43
CA VAL A 396 -4.64 4.53 32.30
C VAL A 396 -5.02 6.01 32.14
N ALA A 397 -5.19 6.51 30.90
CA ALA A 397 -5.61 7.90 30.67
C ALA A 397 -6.96 8.19 31.34
N ALA A 398 -7.91 7.26 31.23
CA ALA A 398 -9.22 7.35 31.87
C ALA A 398 -9.22 6.97 33.37
N SER A 399 -8.06 6.71 34.00
CA SER A 399 -7.93 6.75 35.48
C SER A 399 -7.50 8.13 36.00
N GLY A 400 -7.41 9.14 35.13
CA GLY A 400 -7.10 10.53 35.51
C GLY A 400 -5.61 10.87 35.57
N ASP A 401 -4.73 9.96 35.11
CA ASP A 401 -3.27 10.17 35.08
C ASP A 401 -2.75 10.21 33.63
N PRO A 402 -2.82 11.37 32.96
CA PRO A 402 -2.39 11.50 31.57
C PRO A 402 -0.86 11.38 31.43
N ASP A 403 -0.07 11.82 32.41
CA ASP A 403 1.40 11.75 32.32
C ASP A 403 1.89 10.31 32.41
N ARG A 404 1.30 9.48 33.27
CA ARG A 404 1.56 8.02 33.25
C ARG A 404 1.11 7.40 31.92
N ALA A 405 -0.06 7.74 31.40
CA ALA A 405 -0.52 7.20 30.12
C ALA A 405 0.43 7.56 28.96
N VAL A 406 1.00 8.77 28.96
CA VAL A 406 2.02 9.20 27.99
C VAL A 406 3.31 8.39 28.15
N SER A 407 3.80 8.20 29.39
CA SER A 407 4.98 7.38 29.66
C SER A 407 4.81 5.93 29.18
N GLU A 408 3.64 5.33 29.39
CA GLU A 408 3.33 3.99 28.91
C GLU A 408 3.20 3.96 27.37
N ALA A 409 2.65 5.00 26.74
CA ALA A 409 2.64 5.13 25.29
C ALA A 409 4.06 5.23 24.70
N GLU A 410 4.99 5.94 25.35
CA GLU A 410 6.40 5.99 24.95
C GLU A 410 7.13 4.66 25.15
N ARG A 411 6.79 3.91 26.21
CA ARG A 411 7.35 2.59 26.54
C ARG A 411 6.88 1.50 25.56
N PHE A 412 5.59 1.46 25.26
CA PHE A 412 4.97 0.37 24.48
C PHE A 412 4.91 0.64 22.98
N ILE A 413 4.58 1.86 22.53
CA ILE A 413 4.40 2.15 21.10
C ILE A 413 5.76 2.55 20.48
N ARG A 414 6.46 1.55 19.96
CA ARG A 414 7.76 1.76 19.27
C ARG A 414 7.60 2.38 17.88
N SER A 415 6.49 2.16 17.18
CA SER A 415 6.28 2.69 15.84
C SER A 415 6.04 4.19 15.84
N MET A 416 6.75 4.87 14.95
CA MET A 416 6.40 6.20 14.49
C MET A 416 5.63 6.01 13.18
N PRO A 417 4.43 6.59 13.01
CA PRO A 417 3.87 7.74 13.75
C PRO A 417 2.85 7.43 14.88
N GLU A 418 2.43 6.17 15.07
CA GLU A 418 1.29 5.83 15.94
C GLU A 418 1.47 6.33 17.38
N LYS A 419 2.72 6.36 17.88
CA LYS A 419 3.04 6.93 19.20
C LYS A 419 2.60 8.39 19.34
N TYR A 420 2.87 9.24 18.34
CA TYR A 420 2.51 10.66 18.41
C TYR A 420 0.99 10.85 18.40
N LEU A 421 0.26 10.05 17.62
CA LEU A 421 -1.20 10.09 17.57
C LEU A 421 -1.81 9.62 18.90
N ALA A 422 -1.28 8.55 19.50
CA ALA A 422 -1.71 8.09 20.82
C ALA A 422 -1.48 9.17 21.91
N ILE A 423 -0.27 9.72 22.00
CA ILE A 423 0.08 10.77 22.97
C ILE A 423 -0.77 12.04 22.76
N ALA A 424 -0.99 12.44 21.49
CA ALA A 424 -1.88 13.56 21.17
C ALA A 424 -3.33 13.28 21.61
N GLY A 425 -3.82 12.05 21.43
CA GLY A 425 -5.14 11.63 21.90
C GLY A 425 -5.29 11.72 23.43
N ILE A 426 -4.26 11.30 24.19
CA ILE A 426 -4.23 11.43 25.66
C ILE A 426 -4.32 12.90 26.08
N TYR A 427 -3.48 13.76 25.52
CA TYR A 427 -3.49 15.19 25.85
C TYR A 427 -4.76 15.90 25.39
N SER A 428 -5.39 15.47 24.29
CA SER A 428 -6.71 15.94 23.87
C SER A 428 -7.78 15.61 24.91
N ALA A 429 -7.85 14.34 25.32
CA ALA A 429 -8.80 13.86 26.32
C ALA A 429 -8.60 14.50 27.71
N SER A 430 -7.35 14.83 28.07
CA SER A 430 -7.02 15.53 29.32
C SER A 430 -7.08 17.06 29.22
N GLY A 431 -7.56 17.63 28.10
CA GLY A 431 -7.66 19.08 27.88
C GLY A 431 -6.33 19.83 27.71
N ARG A 432 -5.19 19.14 27.64
CA ARG A 432 -3.83 19.71 27.52
C ARG A 432 -3.50 20.08 26.06
N ARG A 433 -4.29 20.99 25.49
CA ARG A 433 -4.23 21.38 24.07
C ARG A 433 -2.84 21.83 23.61
N GLU A 434 -2.09 22.58 24.44
CA GLU A 434 -0.72 22.98 24.09
C GLU A 434 0.24 21.80 23.95
N ASP A 435 0.17 20.83 24.86
CA ASP A 435 1.09 19.68 24.86
C ASP A 435 0.73 18.71 23.74
N MET A 436 -0.57 18.51 23.48
CA MET A 436 -1.06 17.87 22.25
C MET A 436 -0.43 18.52 21.01
N ARG A 437 -0.50 19.86 20.90
CA ARG A 437 0.08 20.60 19.76
C ARG A 437 1.60 20.44 19.67
N LYS A 438 2.35 20.53 20.79
CA LYS A 438 3.80 20.33 20.83
C LYS A 438 4.18 18.94 20.30
N VAL A 439 3.45 17.90 20.73
CA VAL A 439 3.64 16.51 20.28
C VAL A 439 3.30 16.34 18.81
N LEU A 440 2.20 16.92 18.32
CA LEU A 440 1.84 16.88 16.90
C LEU A 440 2.86 17.62 16.02
N VAL A 441 3.35 18.80 16.42
CA VAL A 441 4.42 19.52 15.70
C VAL A 441 5.71 18.69 15.64
N ARG A 442 6.10 18.07 16.75
CA ARG A 442 7.27 17.17 16.82
C ARG A 442 7.08 15.95 15.91
N GLY A 443 5.93 15.29 16.00
CA GLY A 443 5.58 14.14 15.16
C GLY A 443 5.53 14.50 13.67
N ALA A 444 5.02 15.66 13.30
CA ALA A 444 4.99 16.16 11.93
C ALA A 444 6.40 16.45 11.40
N ALA A 445 7.31 16.96 12.24
CA ALA A 445 8.71 17.19 11.86
C ALA A 445 9.50 15.88 11.70
N GLU A 446 9.35 14.93 12.63
CA GLU A 446 10.07 13.64 12.59
C GLU A 446 9.50 12.69 11.51
N THR A 447 8.17 12.58 11.41
CA THR A 447 7.50 11.61 10.52
C THR A 447 7.01 12.22 9.21
N GLY A 448 6.45 13.43 9.22
CA GLY A 448 5.73 13.98 8.06
C GLY A 448 4.46 13.20 7.68
N ASP A 449 3.89 12.41 8.60
CA ASP A 449 2.65 11.66 8.36
C ASP A 449 1.42 12.58 8.27
N ALA A 450 0.56 12.34 7.28
CA ALA A 450 -0.62 13.15 7.01
C ALA A 450 -1.67 13.17 8.12
N ARG A 451 -1.81 12.09 8.90
CA ARG A 451 -2.72 12.00 10.05
C ARG A 451 -2.30 13.01 11.11
N ILE A 452 -0.99 13.15 11.34
CA ILE A 452 -0.45 14.13 12.27
C ILE A 452 -0.68 15.55 11.75
N PHE A 453 -0.47 15.81 10.45
CA PHE A 453 -0.83 17.10 9.85
C PHE A 453 -2.33 17.42 9.94
N TYR A 454 -3.21 16.43 9.72
CA TYR A 454 -4.65 16.60 9.87
C TYR A 454 -5.03 16.99 11.31
N MET A 455 -4.56 16.21 12.29
CA MET A 455 -4.78 16.47 13.72
C MET A 455 -4.19 17.80 14.18
N LEU A 456 -3.06 18.23 13.60
CA LEU A 456 -2.45 19.53 13.89
C LEU A 456 -3.28 20.69 13.33
N GLY A 457 -3.90 20.52 12.16
CA GLY A 457 -4.90 21.47 11.66
C GLY A 457 -6.11 21.57 12.60
N CYS A 458 -6.69 20.45 13.03
CA CYS A 458 -7.80 20.47 14.01
C CYS A 458 -7.39 21.08 15.36
N ALA A 459 -6.13 20.90 15.79
CA ALA A 459 -5.60 21.50 17.00
C ALA A 459 -5.46 23.04 16.89
N ASP A 460 -5.01 23.53 15.73
CA ASP A 460 -4.83 24.95 15.45
C ASP A 460 -6.18 25.66 15.26
N GLU A 461 -7.13 25.05 14.54
CA GLU A 461 -8.53 25.51 14.46
C GLU A 461 -9.16 25.65 15.85
N ALA A 462 -9.05 24.62 16.69
CA ALA A 462 -9.56 24.63 18.06
C ALA A 462 -8.84 25.63 19.01
N ALA A 463 -7.75 26.24 18.56
CA ALA A 463 -7.02 27.32 19.21
C ALA A 463 -7.29 28.71 18.58
N GLY A 464 -8.12 28.79 17.53
CA GLY A 464 -8.36 30.02 16.78
C GLY A 464 -7.20 30.46 15.88
N LEU A 465 -6.28 29.54 15.56
CA LEU A 465 -5.18 29.72 14.62
C LEU A 465 -5.61 29.28 13.21
N ASP A 466 -4.80 29.60 12.20
CA ASP A 466 -5.01 29.16 10.81
C ASP A 466 -4.57 27.69 10.62
N PRO A 467 -5.50 26.75 10.36
CA PRO A 467 -5.22 25.33 10.19
C PRO A 467 -4.88 24.95 8.73
N VAL A 468 -5.13 25.84 7.76
CA VAL A 468 -5.20 25.52 6.32
C VAL A 468 -3.86 24.98 5.82
N ILE A 469 -2.74 25.50 6.33
CA ILE A 469 -1.40 25.02 5.96
C ILE A 469 -1.17 23.54 6.33
N TYR A 470 -1.77 23.06 7.42
CA TYR A 470 -1.58 21.67 7.87
C TYR A 470 -2.55 20.72 7.19
N TRP A 471 -3.83 21.11 7.02
CA TRP A 471 -4.75 20.34 6.20
C TRP A 471 -4.30 20.25 4.74
N SER A 472 -3.72 21.31 4.19
CA SER A 472 -3.12 21.29 2.85
C SER A 472 -1.97 20.28 2.77
N LYS A 473 -1.06 20.27 3.74
CA LYS A 473 0.01 19.26 3.84
C LYS A 473 -0.52 17.85 4.00
N SER A 474 -1.60 17.65 4.77
CA SER A 474 -2.26 16.34 4.88
C SER A 474 -2.74 15.83 3.52
N LEU A 475 -3.34 16.71 2.70
CA LEU A 475 -3.82 16.41 1.35
C LEU A 475 -2.70 16.22 0.30
N GLU A 476 -1.48 16.67 0.59
CA GLU A 476 -0.28 16.38 -0.20
C GLU A 476 0.35 15.02 0.13
N SER A 477 -0.01 14.41 1.27
CA SER A 477 0.81 13.38 1.92
C SER A 477 0.10 12.07 2.29
N ILE A 478 -1.18 11.88 1.96
CA ILE A 478 -1.85 10.56 1.99
C ILE A 478 -3.28 10.68 1.42
N ASP A 479 -3.76 9.57 0.87
CA ASP A 479 -5.06 9.48 0.19
C ASP A 479 -6.28 9.33 1.12
N LEU A 480 -6.07 9.38 2.44
CA LEU A 480 -7.07 8.99 3.45
C LEU A 480 -7.92 10.15 3.98
N PHE A 481 -7.51 11.41 3.83
CA PHE A 481 -8.13 12.56 4.51
C PHE A 481 -8.86 13.50 3.55
N CYS A 482 -9.92 12.98 2.94
CA CYS A 482 -10.85 13.75 2.10
C CYS A 482 -11.52 14.88 2.90
N GLU A 483 -11.77 14.62 4.18
CA GLU A 483 -12.29 15.54 5.21
C GLU A 483 -11.43 16.81 5.31
N ALA A 484 -10.10 16.70 5.18
CA ALA A 484 -9.21 17.85 5.24
C ALA A 484 -9.54 18.89 4.14
N SER A 485 -10.05 18.45 2.98
CA SER A 485 -10.47 19.36 1.90
C SER A 485 -11.82 20.01 2.17
N ASP A 486 -12.70 19.36 2.94
CA ASP A 486 -13.92 19.98 3.46
C ASP A 486 -13.61 20.99 4.57
N MET A 487 -12.70 20.64 5.49
CA MET A 487 -12.28 21.52 6.57
C MET A 487 -11.60 22.81 6.05
N ILE A 488 -10.75 22.72 5.01
CA ILE A 488 -10.21 23.92 4.33
C ILE A 488 -11.34 24.76 3.72
N ASP A 489 -12.19 24.16 2.87
CA ASP A 489 -13.28 24.89 2.21
C ASP A 489 -14.27 25.48 3.24
N PHE A 490 -14.46 24.82 4.39
CA PHE A 490 -15.26 25.32 5.51
C PHE A 490 -14.59 26.52 6.17
N TYR A 491 -13.32 26.39 6.58
CA TYR A 491 -12.57 27.43 7.28
C TYR A 491 -12.38 28.69 6.41
N GLU A 492 -11.92 28.54 5.16
CA GLU A 492 -11.69 29.66 4.22
C GLU A 492 -12.97 30.42 3.83
N ASN A 493 -14.15 29.81 3.99
CA ASN A 493 -15.45 30.47 3.74
C ASN A 493 -16.19 30.84 5.03
N SER A 494 -15.71 30.42 6.20
CA SER A 494 -16.15 30.89 7.51
C SER A 494 -15.52 32.25 7.84
N ASN A 495 -16.09 32.99 8.79
CA ASN A 495 -15.50 34.22 9.30
C ASN A 495 -14.83 33.93 10.66
N PRO A 496 -13.49 33.93 10.77
CA PRO A 496 -12.81 33.52 12.00
C PRO A 496 -13.23 34.35 13.21
N GLY A 497 -13.75 33.69 14.25
CA GLY A 497 -14.18 34.32 15.49
C GLY A 497 -15.67 34.68 15.58
N THR A 498 -16.49 34.38 14.57
CA THR A 498 -17.96 34.46 14.69
C THR A 498 -18.61 33.07 14.61
N ASN A 499 -19.61 32.80 15.46
CA ASN A 499 -20.51 31.64 15.31
C ASN A 499 -21.39 31.70 14.04
N ILE A 500 -21.27 32.77 13.25
CA ILE A 500 -21.92 32.92 11.95
C ILE A 500 -20.97 32.36 10.90
N TYR A 501 -21.24 31.13 10.49
CA TYR A 501 -20.59 30.55 9.32
C TYR A 501 -21.11 31.24 8.05
N TYR A 502 -20.19 31.53 7.11
CA TYR A 502 -20.45 32.04 5.75
C TYR A 502 -20.95 33.49 5.61
N THR A 503 -20.02 34.43 5.38
CA THR A 503 -20.36 35.82 5.00
C THR A 503 -19.47 36.45 3.92
N GLY A 504 -18.21 36.04 3.77
CA GLY A 504 -17.21 36.75 2.97
C GLY A 504 -17.37 36.63 1.44
N ASN A 505 -17.36 35.41 0.89
CA ASN A 505 -17.19 35.21 -0.55
C ASN A 505 -18.49 35.38 -1.37
N TYR A 506 -19.66 35.03 -0.83
CA TYR A 506 -20.92 35.05 -1.60
C TYR A 506 -21.63 36.41 -1.61
N SER A 507 -21.35 37.29 -0.65
CA SER A 507 -21.93 38.65 -0.55
C SER A 507 -21.43 39.61 -1.63
N VAL A 508 -20.28 39.33 -2.25
CA VAL A 508 -19.66 40.15 -3.31
C VAL A 508 -19.90 39.55 -4.71
N VAL A 509 -20.13 38.24 -4.80
CA VAL A 509 -20.28 37.52 -6.08
C VAL A 509 -21.73 37.61 -6.58
N ARG A 510 -21.97 38.50 -7.55
CA ARG A 510 -23.21 38.48 -8.35
C ARG A 510 -23.09 37.44 -9.47
N GLU A 511 -23.67 36.26 -9.27
CA GLU A 511 -23.86 35.31 -10.37
C GLU A 511 -25.02 35.79 -11.27
N GLU A 512 -24.71 36.31 -12.46
CA GLU A 512 -25.69 36.71 -13.47
C GLU A 512 -26.27 35.50 -14.21
N PHE A 513 -27.27 34.83 -13.66
CA PHE A 513 -27.96 33.70 -14.31
C PHE A 513 -28.54 34.12 -15.67
N ARG A 514 -28.17 33.42 -16.75
CA ARG A 514 -28.51 33.85 -18.12
C ARG A 514 -29.82 33.25 -18.62
N ASN A 515 -30.10 32.01 -18.24
CA ASN A 515 -31.24 31.23 -18.72
C ASN A 515 -32.11 30.70 -17.57
N ASN A 516 -31.89 31.18 -16.33
CA ASN A 516 -32.45 30.62 -15.10
C ASN A 516 -32.05 29.16 -14.83
N GLY A 517 -30.88 28.71 -15.30
CA GLY A 517 -30.37 27.37 -15.00
C GLY A 517 -29.56 27.31 -13.71
N ILE A 518 -29.35 26.09 -13.20
CA ILE A 518 -28.40 25.83 -12.12
C ILE A 518 -26.98 26.11 -12.65
N ARG A 519 -26.12 26.76 -11.85
CA ARG A 519 -24.67 26.76 -12.11
C ARG A 519 -24.02 25.77 -11.18
N ARG A 520 -23.21 24.87 -11.71
CA ARG A 520 -22.54 23.80 -10.95
C ARG A 520 -21.04 23.97 -11.04
N ARG A 521 -20.35 23.99 -9.90
CA ARG A 521 -18.89 23.88 -9.85
C ARG A 521 -18.51 22.56 -9.20
N ILE A 522 -17.67 21.80 -9.88
CA ILE A 522 -17.18 20.50 -9.41
C ILE A 522 -15.67 20.62 -9.19
N LYS A 523 -15.24 20.51 -7.93
CA LYS A 523 -13.83 20.29 -7.58
C LYS A 523 -13.62 18.79 -7.40
N MET A 524 -12.64 18.21 -8.07
CA MET A 524 -12.23 16.81 -7.89
C MET A 524 -10.79 16.76 -7.39
N ARG A 525 -10.51 15.92 -6.40
CA ARG A 525 -9.15 15.49 -6.04
C ARG A 525 -9.06 13.97 -6.22
N ILE A 526 -8.08 13.54 -6.99
CA ILE A 526 -7.88 12.15 -7.40
C ILE A 526 -6.54 11.70 -6.88
N PHE A 527 -6.52 10.56 -6.21
CA PHE A 527 -5.39 10.07 -5.43
C PHE A 527 -4.76 8.83 -6.07
N GLU A 528 -3.52 8.47 -5.68
CA GLU A 528 -2.77 7.36 -6.29
C GLU A 528 -3.28 5.95 -5.90
N SER A 529 -4.03 5.83 -4.80
CA SER A 529 -4.71 4.59 -4.36
C SER A 529 -5.95 4.22 -5.17
N GLY A 530 -6.62 5.16 -5.82
CA GLY A 530 -7.96 4.97 -6.42
C GLY A 530 -9.06 5.74 -5.69
N LYS A 531 -8.74 6.40 -4.57
CA LYS A 531 -9.66 7.32 -3.93
C LYS A 531 -9.93 8.53 -4.82
N VAL A 532 -11.20 8.84 -4.97
CA VAL A 532 -11.70 9.98 -5.71
C VAL A 532 -12.58 10.78 -4.78
N TYR A 533 -12.16 12.02 -4.59
CA TYR A 533 -12.83 12.98 -3.76
C TYR A 533 -13.44 14.07 -4.61
N VAL A 534 -14.69 14.43 -4.34
CA VAL A 534 -15.41 15.41 -5.16
C VAL A 534 -16.26 16.31 -4.29
N GLN A 535 -16.18 17.61 -4.55
CA GLN A 535 -17.04 18.64 -3.99
C GLN A 535 -17.86 19.27 -5.12
N PHE A 536 -19.16 19.41 -4.88
CA PHE A 536 -20.09 20.17 -5.70
C PHE A 536 -20.47 21.45 -4.98
N GLU A 537 -20.57 22.54 -5.75
CA GLU A 537 -21.07 23.83 -5.32
C GLU A 537 -22.10 24.28 -6.36
N ASP A 538 -23.38 24.16 -6.00
CA ASP A 538 -24.52 24.41 -6.88
C ASP A 538 -25.21 25.73 -6.52
N PHE A 539 -25.31 26.62 -7.50
CA PHE A 539 -25.99 27.91 -7.41
C PHE A 539 -27.36 27.78 -8.09
N ILE A 540 -28.42 27.95 -7.32
CA ILE A 540 -29.81 27.67 -7.73
C ILE A 540 -30.57 29.00 -7.79
N PRO A 541 -30.96 29.51 -8.98
CA PRO A 541 -31.62 30.80 -9.12
C PRO A 541 -33.03 30.82 -8.54
N ALA A 542 -33.49 32.01 -8.12
CA ALA A 542 -34.84 32.25 -7.58
C ALA A 542 -35.96 31.64 -8.43
N ALA A 543 -35.88 31.68 -9.76
CA ALA A 543 -36.91 31.16 -10.64
C ALA A 543 -37.18 29.65 -10.41
N ILE A 544 -36.12 28.84 -10.33
CA ILE A 544 -36.22 27.39 -10.05
C ILE A 544 -36.84 27.14 -8.66
N ILE A 545 -36.50 27.99 -7.68
CA ILE A 545 -36.97 27.90 -6.30
C ILE A 545 -38.47 28.28 -6.21
N GLN A 546 -38.88 29.32 -6.92
CA GLN A 546 -40.24 29.85 -6.92
C GLN A 546 -41.22 28.92 -7.67
N ASP A 547 -40.80 28.33 -8.78
CA ASP A 547 -41.56 27.28 -9.50
C ASP A 547 -41.89 26.06 -8.62
N GLY A 548 -41.10 25.81 -7.56
CA GLY A 548 -41.31 24.74 -6.59
C GLY A 548 -42.42 24.98 -5.55
N GLY A 549 -43.05 26.16 -5.52
CA GLY A 549 -44.10 26.52 -4.53
C GLY A 549 -43.69 27.57 -3.50
N GLY A 550 -42.57 28.27 -3.71
CA GLY A 550 -42.17 29.48 -2.98
C GLY A 550 -41.62 29.28 -1.57
N ASN A 551 -42.31 28.54 -0.69
CA ASN A 551 -41.91 28.42 0.72
C ASN A 551 -40.90 27.29 1.00
N SER A 552 -40.89 26.22 0.21
CA SER A 552 -39.79 25.25 0.21
C SER A 552 -39.49 24.74 -1.20
N PHE A 553 -38.27 24.24 -1.39
CA PHE A 553 -37.75 23.74 -2.67
C PHE A 553 -37.00 22.43 -2.47
N ASN A 554 -37.36 21.40 -3.24
CA ASN A 554 -36.71 20.08 -3.19
C ASN A 554 -35.54 20.02 -4.19
N PHE A 555 -34.32 20.05 -3.66
CA PHE A 555 -33.10 19.82 -4.42
C PHE A 555 -32.68 18.34 -4.34
N LEU A 556 -32.63 17.66 -5.48
CA LEU A 556 -32.11 16.29 -5.57
C LEU A 556 -30.62 16.33 -5.90
N PHE A 557 -29.80 15.62 -5.12
CA PHE A 557 -28.39 15.43 -5.48
C PHE A 557 -28.30 14.57 -6.76
N PRO A 558 -27.24 14.75 -7.58
CA PRO A 558 -26.91 13.81 -8.63
C PRO A 558 -26.75 12.40 -8.04
N ALA A 559 -27.00 11.36 -8.84
CA ALA A 559 -27.24 9.98 -8.37
C ALA A 559 -26.01 9.29 -7.73
N ILE A 560 -25.70 9.74 -6.51
CA ILE A 560 -24.48 9.49 -5.73
C ILE A 560 -24.94 9.00 -4.35
N LYS A 561 -24.22 8.02 -3.80
CA LYS A 561 -24.46 7.53 -2.43
C LYS A 561 -23.58 8.29 -1.44
N ASP A 562 -24.01 8.32 -0.19
CA ASP A 562 -23.19 8.74 0.95
C ASP A 562 -22.62 10.18 0.81
N VAL A 563 -23.44 11.04 0.19
CA VAL A 563 -23.22 12.48 0.07
C VAL A 563 -23.16 13.13 1.46
N ARG A 564 -22.13 13.93 1.69
CA ARG A 564 -21.97 14.79 2.88
C ARG A 564 -22.34 16.21 2.52
N LEU A 565 -23.42 16.72 3.10
CA LEU A 565 -23.78 18.12 2.94
C LEU A 565 -22.85 18.98 3.79
N LEU A 566 -22.24 20.01 3.20
CA LEU A 566 -21.34 20.93 3.89
C LEU A 566 -22.10 22.16 4.38
N TYR A 567 -22.87 22.78 3.49
CA TYR A 567 -23.70 23.94 3.81
C TYR A 567 -24.78 24.20 2.76
N VAL A 568 -25.84 24.88 3.22
CA VAL A 568 -26.90 25.44 2.38
C VAL A 568 -27.05 26.92 2.76
N LEU A 569 -26.97 27.81 1.78
CA LEU A 569 -27.03 29.26 1.98
C LEU A 569 -28.15 29.86 1.14
N ARG A 570 -28.81 30.89 1.68
CA ARG A 570 -29.73 31.79 0.96
C ARG A 570 -29.02 33.11 0.75
N ILE A 571 -29.06 33.65 -0.47
CA ILE A 571 -28.40 34.92 -0.81
C ILE A 571 -29.43 35.99 -1.17
N ASN A 572 -29.34 37.12 -0.47
CA ASN A 572 -30.23 38.28 -0.54
C ASN A 572 -29.43 39.57 -0.72
N ASP A 573 -29.19 39.93 -1.98
CA ASP A 573 -28.35 41.07 -2.41
C ASP A 573 -26.92 41.04 -1.85
N LEU A 574 -26.71 41.55 -0.64
CA LEU A 574 -25.42 41.57 0.07
C LEU A 574 -25.42 40.64 1.31
N LEU A 575 -26.59 40.11 1.68
CA LEU A 575 -26.77 39.25 2.84
C LEU A 575 -26.62 37.79 2.44
N THR A 576 -25.77 37.06 3.15
CA THR A 576 -25.62 35.60 3.06
C THR A 576 -26.10 35.02 4.38
N GLU A 577 -27.05 34.09 4.33
CA GLU A 577 -27.60 33.45 5.53
C GLU A 577 -27.62 31.92 5.37
N PRO A 578 -27.38 31.15 6.45
CA PRO A 578 -27.72 29.73 6.47
C PRO A 578 -29.19 29.49 6.13
N ALA A 579 -29.46 28.46 5.32
CA ALA A 579 -30.82 28.00 5.06
C ALA A 579 -31.24 26.95 6.09
N GLU A 580 -32.50 26.97 6.52
CA GLU A 580 -33.11 25.77 7.07
C GLU A 580 -33.29 24.74 5.96
N TYR A 581 -32.93 23.49 6.22
CA TYR A 581 -33.16 22.39 5.29
C TYR A 581 -33.58 21.10 6.02
N LYS A 582 -34.10 20.15 5.27
CA LYS A 582 -34.40 18.79 5.73
C LYS A 582 -33.94 17.78 4.68
N GLU A 583 -33.04 16.88 5.07
CA GLU A 583 -32.66 15.77 4.20
C GLU A 583 -33.83 14.80 3.96
N PHE A 584 -33.92 14.28 2.74
CA PHE A 584 -34.87 13.24 2.36
C PHE A 584 -34.24 12.23 1.40
N ARG A 585 -34.91 11.09 1.24
CA ARG A 585 -34.57 10.07 0.23
C ARG A 585 -35.77 9.74 -0.62
N GLU A 586 -35.57 9.72 -1.93
CA GLU A 586 -36.58 9.39 -2.93
C GLU A 586 -36.11 8.18 -3.75
N GLY A 587 -36.63 7.01 -3.40
CA GLY A 587 -36.18 5.72 -3.98
C GLY A 587 -34.71 5.44 -3.69
N ARG A 588 -33.85 5.58 -4.72
CA ARG A 588 -32.38 5.41 -4.62
C ARG A 588 -31.61 6.74 -4.57
N ARG A 589 -32.30 7.89 -4.54
CA ARG A 589 -31.70 9.23 -4.53
C ARG A 589 -31.77 9.85 -3.14
N SER A 590 -30.80 10.70 -2.82
CA SER A 590 -30.82 11.60 -1.67
C SER A 590 -31.09 13.03 -2.15
N GLY A 591 -31.69 13.85 -1.31
CA GLY A 591 -31.93 15.27 -1.58
C GLY A 591 -32.17 16.07 -0.31
N ILE A 592 -32.38 17.38 -0.47
CA ILE A 592 -32.73 18.31 0.61
C ILE A 592 -33.95 19.12 0.23
N GLU A 593 -34.89 19.25 1.16
CA GLU A 593 -35.93 20.28 1.14
C GLU A 593 -35.34 21.53 1.77
N ILE A 594 -35.08 22.59 0.99
CA ILE A 594 -34.64 23.89 1.48
C ILE A 594 -35.87 24.72 1.82
N LYS A 595 -35.91 25.35 3.00
CA LYS A 595 -37.07 26.09 3.52
C LYS A 595 -36.87 27.60 3.51
N ASN A 596 -37.99 28.33 3.59
CA ASN A 596 -38.04 29.79 3.72
C ASN A 596 -37.27 30.49 2.60
N CYS A 597 -37.50 30.06 1.35
CA CYS A 597 -36.75 30.52 0.18
C CYS A 597 -37.48 31.56 -0.69
N ALA A 598 -38.71 31.97 -0.31
CA ALA A 598 -39.58 32.82 -1.14
C ALA A 598 -38.91 34.12 -1.61
N ASP A 599 -38.17 34.77 -0.69
CA ASP A 599 -37.51 36.06 -0.92
C ASP A 599 -36.06 35.93 -1.45
N CYS A 600 -35.54 34.71 -1.64
CA CYS A 600 -34.12 34.52 -2.00
C CYS A 600 -33.82 34.85 -3.47
N LYS A 601 -32.69 35.52 -3.73
CA LYS A 601 -32.23 35.75 -5.13
C LYS A 601 -31.64 34.48 -5.75
N TYR A 602 -30.92 33.71 -4.95
CA TYR A 602 -30.48 32.36 -5.25
C TYR A 602 -30.10 31.63 -3.97
N ALA A 603 -30.06 30.30 -4.03
CA ALA A 603 -29.48 29.46 -3.00
C ALA A 603 -28.12 28.92 -3.45
N VAL A 604 -27.25 28.60 -2.49
CA VAL A 604 -26.01 27.85 -2.71
C VAL A 604 -26.09 26.55 -1.92
N VAL A 605 -25.95 25.41 -2.59
CA VAL A 605 -25.88 24.08 -1.96
C VAL A 605 -24.48 23.53 -2.19
N LYS A 606 -23.73 23.28 -1.12
CA LYS A 606 -22.39 22.69 -1.22
C LYS A 606 -22.32 21.36 -0.50
N TYR A 607 -21.84 20.34 -1.21
CA TYR A 607 -21.81 18.96 -0.74
C TYR A 607 -20.58 18.25 -1.29
N SER A 608 -20.08 17.27 -0.54
CA SER A 608 -18.97 16.41 -0.95
C SER A 608 -19.36 14.94 -0.99
N TYR A 609 -18.59 14.14 -1.70
CA TYR A 609 -18.59 12.70 -1.55
C TYR A 609 -17.20 12.14 -1.84
N CYS A 610 -16.90 11.01 -1.19
CA CYS A 610 -15.68 10.25 -1.41
C CYS A 610 -16.05 8.83 -1.85
N PHE A 611 -15.31 8.28 -2.79
CA PHE A 611 -15.45 6.90 -3.22
C PHE A 611 -14.11 6.32 -3.63
N GLU A 612 -13.95 5.02 -3.44
CA GLU A 612 -12.87 4.26 -4.06
C GLU A 612 -13.33 3.83 -5.46
N SER A 613 -12.50 4.06 -6.48
CA SER A 613 -12.65 3.35 -7.75
C SER A 613 -12.57 1.85 -7.50
N THR A 614 -13.37 1.06 -8.23
CA THR A 614 -13.48 -0.40 -8.05
C THR A 614 -12.28 -1.18 -8.60
N GLY A 615 -11.07 -0.68 -8.36
CA GLY A 615 -9.78 -1.11 -8.89
C GLY A 615 -8.72 0.00 -8.74
N ARG A 616 -7.44 -0.34 -8.91
CA ARG A 616 -6.31 0.62 -8.94
C ARG A 616 -6.60 1.77 -9.91
N VAL A 617 -6.10 2.99 -9.62
CA VAL A 617 -6.30 4.23 -10.42
C VAL A 617 -6.09 4.05 -11.92
N GLU A 618 -5.17 3.17 -12.27
CA GLU A 618 -4.88 2.69 -13.63
C GLU A 618 -6.16 2.41 -14.45
N LYS A 619 -7.24 1.96 -13.80
CA LYS A 619 -8.41 1.37 -14.46
C LYS A 619 -9.55 2.34 -14.77
N PHE A 620 -10.20 2.95 -13.78
CA PHE A 620 -11.47 3.68 -14.03
C PHE A 620 -11.98 4.51 -12.85
N ILE A 621 -12.18 5.82 -13.06
CA ILE A 621 -13.19 6.55 -12.26
C ILE A 621 -14.55 6.29 -12.90
N ALA A 622 -15.44 5.59 -12.18
CA ALA A 622 -16.80 5.36 -12.65
C ALA A 622 -17.51 6.69 -12.90
N SER A 623 -18.31 6.76 -13.99
CA SER A 623 -19.00 7.98 -14.40
C SER A 623 -19.66 8.69 -13.22
N LEU A 624 -19.08 9.81 -12.83
CA LEU A 624 -19.76 10.77 -11.98
C LEU A 624 -20.89 11.40 -12.81
N PRO A 625 -22.17 11.19 -12.48
CA PRO A 625 -23.26 11.90 -13.12
C PRO A 625 -23.21 13.36 -12.67
N ALA A 626 -22.49 14.21 -13.40
CA ALA A 626 -22.38 15.64 -13.07
C ALA A 626 -23.62 16.46 -13.46
N VAL A 627 -24.52 15.89 -14.28
CA VAL A 627 -25.84 16.43 -14.64
C VAL A 627 -26.82 15.28 -14.73
N MET A 628 -28.00 15.41 -14.12
CA MET A 628 -29.08 14.42 -14.21
C MET A 628 -29.85 14.52 -15.53
N LYS A 629 -30.55 13.44 -15.90
CA LYS A 629 -31.55 13.52 -16.96
C LYS A 629 -32.62 14.54 -16.54
N ASP A 630 -32.97 15.43 -17.47
CA ASP A 630 -33.96 16.51 -17.30
C ASP A 630 -33.56 17.64 -16.32
N GLU A 631 -32.31 17.67 -15.84
CA GLU A 631 -31.76 18.80 -15.05
C GLU A 631 -31.20 19.90 -15.96
N PHE A 632 -31.58 21.16 -15.71
CA PHE A 632 -31.09 22.31 -16.47
C PHE A 632 -29.90 23.00 -15.79
N VAL A 633 -28.70 22.66 -16.23
CA VAL A 633 -27.43 23.27 -15.80
C VAL A 633 -26.93 24.23 -16.90
N GLU A 634 -26.88 25.54 -16.63
CA GLU A 634 -26.49 26.56 -17.62
C GLU A 634 -24.97 26.78 -17.70
N ASP A 635 -24.25 26.61 -16.60
CA ASP A 635 -22.79 26.74 -16.49
C ASP A 635 -22.25 25.61 -15.62
N LEU A 636 -21.31 24.82 -16.17
CA LEU A 636 -20.63 23.75 -15.46
C LEU A 636 -19.12 24.00 -15.47
N ARG A 637 -18.54 24.24 -14.30
CA ARG A 637 -17.09 24.42 -14.12
C ARG A 637 -16.51 23.18 -13.47
N ILE A 638 -15.44 22.63 -14.06
CA ILE A 638 -14.75 21.46 -13.53
C ILE A 638 -13.31 21.84 -13.24
N SER A 639 -12.91 21.73 -11.97
CA SER A 639 -11.51 21.70 -11.58
C SER A 639 -11.16 20.30 -11.07
N ALA A 640 -10.05 19.74 -11.54
CA ALA A 640 -9.54 18.46 -11.06
C ALA A 640 -8.09 18.60 -10.65
N ILE A 641 -7.69 17.90 -9.59
CA ILE A 641 -6.32 17.80 -9.10
C ILE A 641 -6.01 16.32 -8.96
N TYR A 642 -5.00 15.82 -9.68
CA TYR A 642 -4.46 14.50 -9.45
C TYR A 642 -3.16 14.61 -8.65
N THR A 643 -3.05 13.83 -7.58
CA THR A 643 -1.83 13.65 -6.80
C THR A 643 -1.30 12.23 -7.04
N GLY A 644 -0.11 12.11 -7.62
CA GLY A 644 0.54 10.82 -7.83
C GLY A 644 1.56 10.83 -8.97
N THR A 645 2.14 9.66 -9.25
CA THR A 645 3.16 9.52 -10.31
C THR A 645 2.57 9.39 -11.72
N GLY A 646 3.29 9.88 -12.74
CA GLY A 646 2.84 9.81 -14.14
C GLY A 646 1.76 10.83 -14.51
N LYS A 647 1.64 11.11 -15.82
CA LYS A 647 0.80 12.17 -16.41
C LYS A 647 -0.60 11.62 -16.76
N PRO A 648 -1.67 11.95 -16.01
CA PRO A 648 -3.00 11.46 -16.34
C PRO A 648 -3.62 12.27 -17.46
N ALA A 649 -4.70 11.72 -18.04
CA ALA A 649 -5.59 12.46 -18.92
C ALA A 649 -6.99 12.54 -18.33
N LEU A 650 -7.52 13.76 -18.21
CA LEU A 650 -8.90 14.01 -17.79
C LEU A 650 -9.80 14.11 -19.02
N PHE A 651 -10.89 13.35 -19.00
CA PHE A 651 -11.94 13.36 -20.00
C PHE A 651 -13.20 13.98 -19.45
N VAL A 652 -13.81 14.84 -20.25
CA VAL A 652 -15.18 15.30 -20.04
C VAL A 652 -15.93 15.04 -21.33
N ASN A 653 -16.80 14.01 -21.31
CA ASN A 653 -17.43 13.41 -22.50
C ASN A 653 -16.40 13.03 -23.59
N ASN A 654 -16.40 13.77 -24.69
CA ASN A 654 -15.62 13.51 -25.90
C ASN A 654 -14.37 14.42 -25.98
N ARG A 655 -14.09 15.24 -24.96
CA ARG A 655 -13.00 16.22 -24.94
C ARG A 655 -11.96 15.86 -23.88
N VAL A 656 -10.71 15.74 -24.32
CA VAL A 656 -9.53 15.75 -23.42
C VAL A 656 -9.39 17.16 -22.85
N VAL A 657 -9.45 17.30 -21.53
CA VAL A 657 -9.14 18.57 -20.87
C VAL A 657 -7.63 18.70 -20.79
N LYS A 658 -7.07 19.82 -21.28
CA LYS A 658 -5.63 20.07 -21.19
C LYS A 658 -5.25 20.46 -19.77
N GLY A 659 -4.47 19.61 -19.11
CA GLY A 659 -3.94 19.87 -17.78
C GLY A 659 -2.82 20.91 -17.79
N ARG A 660 -2.67 21.61 -16.67
CA ARG A 660 -1.45 22.31 -16.27
C ARG A 660 -0.76 21.46 -15.20
N GLU A 661 0.44 20.99 -15.51
CA GLU A 661 1.37 20.44 -14.53
C GLU A 661 1.80 21.55 -13.57
N ARG A 662 1.85 21.27 -12.25
CA ARG A 662 2.27 22.27 -11.28
C ARG A 662 2.93 21.61 -10.07
N ILE A 663 4.16 22.03 -9.75
CA ILE A 663 4.91 21.65 -8.54
C ILE A 663 5.34 20.16 -8.52
N ASN A 664 6.65 19.93 -8.65
CA ASN A 664 7.33 18.64 -8.37
C ASN A 664 6.96 17.41 -9.23
N GLU A 665 6.55 17.56 -10.49
CA GLU A 665 6.26 16.46 -11.45
C GLU A 665 5.12 15.48 -11.03
N SER A 666 4.46 15.70 -9.90
CA SER A 666 3.51 14.75 -9.29
C SER A 666 2.13 15.32 -8.95
N ILE A 667 1.84 16.56 -9.38
CA ILE A 667 0.51 17.18 -9.24
C ILE A 667 0.08 17.74 -10.60
N PHE A 668 -1.05 17.25 -11.08
CA PHE A 668 -1.65 17.64 -12.36
C PHE A 668 -2.99 18.33 -12.08
N SER A 669 -3.19 19.50 -12.68
CA SER A 669 -4.39 20.31 -12.46
C SER A 669 -5.13 20.58 -13.76
N TRP A 670 -6.44 20.43 -13.77
CA TRP A 670 -7.31 20.77 -14.89
C TRP A 670 -8.33 21.81 -14.45
N ASN A 671 -8.64 22.75 -15.33
CA ASN A 671 -9.72 23.72 -15.15
C ASN A 671 -10.36 23.95 -16.52
N ASP A 672 -11.65 23.69 -16.65
CA ASP A 672 -12.41 23.88 -17.89
C ASP A 672 -13.86 24.27 -17.57
N THR A 673 -14.50 24.98 -18.51
CA THR A 673 -15.86 25.50 -18.35
C THR A 673 -16.71 25.03 -19.52
N PHE A 674 -17.86 24.46 -19.21
CA PHE A 674 -18.79 23.88 -20.16
C PHE A 674 -20.15 24.57 -20.03
N SER A 675 -20.59 25.24 -21.10
CA SER A 675 -22.00 25.57 -21.30
C SER A 675 -22.65 24.44 -22.10
N ARG A 676 -23.84 23.99 -21.71
CA ARG A 676 -24.44 22.77 -22.28
C ARG A 676 -25.90 22.95 -22.73
N PRO A 677 -26.30 22.40 -23.89
CA PRO A 677 -27.70 22.19 -24.21
C PRO A 677 -28.34 21.14 -23.30
N VAL A 678 -29.66 21.25 -23.14
CA VAL A 678 -30.49 20.41 -22.25
C VAL A 678 -30.47 18.94 -22.68
N GLY A 679 -30.38 18.02 -21.72
CA GLY A 679 -30.76 16.60 -21.89
C GLY A 679 -29.64 15.58 -22.07
N GLU A 680 -28.38 15.99 -22.26
CA GLU A 680 -27.25 15.05 -22.34
C GLU A 680 -26.62 14.74 -20.96
N THR A 681 -26.23 13.48 -20.72
CA THR A 681 -25.50 13.08 -19.50
C THR A 681 -24.01 13.47 -19.60
N LEU A 682 -23.39 13.93 -18.52
CA LEU A 682 -21.94 14.20 -18.49
C LEU A 682 -21.20 13.05 -17.82
N ALA A 683 -20.13 12.55 -18.44
CA ALA A 683 -19.22 11.59 -17.85
C ALA A 683 -17.82 12.21 -17.71
N ILE A 684 -17.26 12.14 -16.49
CA ILE A 684 -15.86 12.44 -16.22
C ILE A 684 -15.11 11.12 -16.08
N SER A 685 -13.95 10.96 -16.73
CA SER A 685 -13.07 9.81 -16.51
C SER A 685 -11.60 10.21 -16.54
N ILE A 686 -10.75 9.42 -15.88
CA ILE A 686 -9.31 9.64 -15.79
C ILE A 686 -8.60 8.30 -15.98
N SER A 687 -7.47 8.31 -16.69
CA SER A 687 -6.52 7.19 -16.75
C SER A 687 -5.09 7.72 -16.78
N ARG A 688 -4.13 6.90 -16.30
CA ARG A 688 -2.69 7.18 -16.26
C ARG A 688 -1.95 6.74 -17.54
N TRP A 689 -2.61 5.96 -18.42
CA TRP A 689 -2.05 5.35 -19.64
C TRP A 689 -0.67 4.71 -19.46
N SER A 690 -0.41 4.12 -18.29
CA SER A 690 0.86 3.46 -17.97
C SER A 690 1.06 2.17 -18.79
N SER A 691 -0.02 1.50 -19.18
CA SER A 691 0.02 0.26 -19.96
C SER A 691 -1.14 0.12 -20.99
N PRO A 692 -0.98 -0.74 -22.01
CA PRO A 692 -2.08 -1.20 -22.86
C PRO A 692 -3.29 -1.77 -22.09
N ALA A 693 -3.05 -2.43 -20.96
CA ALA A 693 -4.12 -2.99 -20.12
C ALA A 693 -4.91 -1.90 -19.37
N ASP A 694 -4.26 -0.78 -19.04
CA ASP A 694 -4.88 0.39 -18.40
C ASP A 694 -5.77 1.11 -19.41
N PHE A 695 -5.26 1.29 -20.63
CA PHE A 695 -6.02 1.84 -21.76
C PHE A 695 -7.24 0.95 -22.09
N ALA A 696 -7.05 -0.37 -22.15
CA ALA A 696 -8.13 -1.33 -22.37
C ALA A 696 -9.18 -1.31 -21.23
N SER A 697 -8.73 -1.31 -19.98
CA SER A 697 -9.60 -1.20 -18.79
C SER A 697 -10.43 0.09 -18.82
N TRP A 698 -9.80 1.22 -19.17
CA TRP A 698 -10.44 2.52 -19.29
C TRP A 698 -11.51 2.55 -20.39
N TYR A 699 -11.23 2.00 -21.58
CA TYR A 699 -12.20 1.86 -22.67
C TYR A 699 -13.37 0.95 -22.31
N ALA A 700 -13.10 -0.21 -21.70
CA ALA A 700 -14.12 -1.13 -21.20
C ALA A 700 -15.03 -0.46 -20.15
N GLY A 701 -14.49 0.46 -19.35
CA GLY A 701 -15.24 1.35 -18.48
C GLY A 701 -16.22 2.23 -19.25
N ILE A 702 -15.73 3.04 -20.20
CA ILE A 702 -16.57 3.98 -20.98
C ILE A 702 -17.67 3.26 -21.78
N ALA A 703 -17.35 2.12 -22.41
CA ALA A 703 -18.33 1.33 -23.17
C ALA A 703 -19.51 0.86 -22.31
N SER A 704 -19.27 0.50 -21.04
CA SER A 704 -20.32 0.03 -20.13
C SER A 704 -21.41 1.06 -19.86
N ILE A 705 -21.05 2.35 -19.85
CA ILE A 705 -21.96 3.48 -19.65
C ILE A 705 -22.89 3.66 -20.87
N ARG A 706 -22.38 3.41 -22.07
CA ARG A 706 -23.11 3.61 -23.34
C ARG A 706 -23.99 2.44 -23.77
N SER A 707 -23.78 1.23 -23.25
CA SER A 707 -24.68 0.07 -23.46
C SER A 707 -26.15 0.29 -23.02
N ARG A 708 -26.46 1.44 -22.40
CA ARG A 708 -27.80 1.88 -22.05
C ARG A 708 -28.49 2.76 -23.12
N PHE A 709 -27.80 3.16 -24.20
CA PHE A 709 -28.25 4.28 -25.07
C PHE A 709 -27.92 4.14 -26.59
N SER A 710 -28.46 3.11 -27.25
CA SER A 710 -28.90 3.06 -28.69
C SER A 710 -27.90 3.11 -29.88
N ASP A 711 -28.45 2.80 -31.08
CA ASP A 711 -27.83 1.98 -32.15
C ASP A 711 -27.49 2.67 -33.50
N ASN A 712 -26.75 1.93 -34.34
CA ASN A 712 -26.73 1.86 -35.83
C ASN A 712 -26.57 3.10 -36.73
N THR A 713 -25.41 3.24 -37.40
CA THR A 713 -25.23 3.17 -38.90
C THR A 713 -23.76 3.39 -39.35
N PRO A 714 -23.31 2.95 -40.57
CA PRO A 714 -21.90 3.02 -41.03
C PRO A 714 -21.64 3.77 -42.37
N PHE A 715 -20.38 4.16 -42.67
CA PHE A 715 -19.68 4.14 -44.01
C PHE A 715 -18.15 4.51 -43.88
N ALA A 716 -17.40 4.85 -44.97
CA ALA A 716 -15.94 4.59 -45.13
C ALA A 716 -14.99 5.73 -45.65
N PHE A 717 -13.68 5.71 -45.25
CA PHE A 717 -12.52 6.41 -45.90
C PHE A 717 -11.22 5.52 -45.98
N PRO A 718 -9.95 6.02 -45.97
CA PRO A 718 -9.03 5.93 -47.13
C PRO A 718 -7.74 5.07 -46.94
N GLU A 719 -6.92 4.97 -47.99
CA GLU A 719 -5.89 3.94 -48.20
C GLU A 719 -4.46 4.21 -47.62
N TYR A 720 -3.76 3.13 -47.23
CA TYR A 720 -2.31 3.07 -46.97
C TYR A 720 -1.65 1.90 -47.73
N ALA A 721 -0.31 1.93 -47.89
CA ALA A 721 0.36 1.32 -49.04
C ALA A 721 1.03 -0.07 -48.88
N ASP A 722 1.34 -0.61 -47.68
CA ASP A 722 1.80 -2.01 -47.55
C ASP A 722 1.56 -2.68 -46.17
N THR A 723 1.36 -4.00 -46.19
CA THR A 723 1.04 -4.84 -45.01
C THR A 723 2.17 -4.97 -43.99
N ALA A 724 3.42 -5.03 -44.43
CA ALA A 724 4.57 -5.30 -43.56
C ALA A 724 4.91 -4.07 -42.71
N SER A 725 4.77 -2.88 -43.28
CA SER A 725 4.92 -1.59 -42.63
C SER A 725 3.84 -1.38 -41.56
N ALA A 726 2.57 -1.70 -41.86
CA ALA A 726 1.47 -1.61 -40.90
C ALA A 726 1.63 -2.59 -39.71
N LEU A 727 1.93 -3.87 -39.95
CA LEU A 727 2.23 -4.84 -38.87
C LEU A 727 3.47 -4.44 -38.06
N GLY A 728 4.50 -3.91 -38.74
CA GLY A 728 5.74 -3.44 -38.12
C GLY A 728 5.61 -2.12 -37.36
N TYR A 729 4.54 -1.36 -37.58
CA TYR A 729 4.15 -0.17 -36.82
C TYR A 729 3.30 -0.57 -35.61
N VAL A 730 2.21 -1.32 -35.82
CA VAL A 730 1.35 -1.84 -34.75
C VAL A 730 2.18 -2.59 -33.70
N ARG A 731 3.05 -3.52 -34.10
CA ARG A 731 3.88 -4.25 -33.12
C ARG A 731 4.84 -3.35 -32.33
N ARG A 732 5.36 -2.29 -32.94
CA ARG A 732 6.38 -1.40 -32.35
C ARG A 732 5.79 -0.39 -31.40
N GLU A 733 4.64 0.18 -31.75
CA GLU A 733 4.00 1.27 -31.01
C GLU A 733 2.81 0.82 -30.14
N VAL A 734 2.16 -0.32 -30.43
CA VAL A 734 1.03 -0.87 -29.64
C VAL A 734 1.47 -1.95 -28.65
N LEU A 735 2.42 -2.81 -29.04
CA LEU A 735 2.76 -4.03 -28.29
C LEU A 735 4.13 -4.03 -27.60
N THR A 736 5.07 -3.15 -27.98
CA THR A 736 6.47 -3.22 -27.48
C THR A 736 7.09 -1.93 -26.95
N ARG A 737 6.39 -0.78 -27.03
CA ARG A 737 6.83 0.51 -26.44
C ARG A 737 5.87 1.05 -25.36
N PRO A 738 5.79 0.41 -24.17
CA PRO A 738 5.05 0.99 -23.05
C PRO A 738 5.81 2.19 -22.48
N GLY A 739 5.35 3.41 -22.76
CA GLY A 739 5.77 4.62 -22.03
C GLY A 739 6.08 5.89 -22.82
N ASP A 740 5.91 5.92 -24.16
CA ASP A 740 6.16 7.13 -24.97
C ASP A 740 4.94 7.54 -25.81
N TYR A 741 3.75 7.52 -25.20
CA TYR A 741 2.48 7.81 -25.89
C TYR A 741 2.39 9.23 -26.44
N ASP A 742 3.09 10.21 -25.85
CA ASP A 742 3.21 11.57 -26.42
C ASP A 742 3.85 11.56 -27.82
N SER A 743 4.70 10.56 -28.15
CA SER A 743 5.31 10.39 -29.48
C SER A 743 4.41 9.71 -30.51
N THR A 744 3.43 8.91 -30.06
CA THR A 744 2.52 8.16 -30.96
C THR A 744 1.47 9.05 -31.65
N GLY A 745 1.26 10.27 -31.16
CA GLY A 745 0.22 11.18 -31.65
C GLY A 745 -1.21 10.73 -31.33
N LEU A 746 -1.40 9.65 -30.58
CA LEU A 746 -2.72 9.16 -30.16
C LEU A 746 -3.40 10.20 -29.27
N VAL A 747 -4.43 10.86 -29.80
CA VAL A 747 -5.37 11.69 -29.04
C VAL A 747 -6.61 10.83 -28.81
N PRO A 748 -6.72 10.12 -27.68
CA PRO A 748 -7.87 9.27 -27.42
C PRO A 748 -9.19 10.03 -27.42
N ARG A 749 -10.17 9.36 -28.00
CA ARG A 749 -11.52 9.84 -28.29
C ARG A 749 -12.54 8.98 -27.54
N ALA A 750 -13.79 9.41 -27.45
CA ALA A 750 -14.83 8.55 -26.87
C ALA A 750 -14.99 7.25 -27.70
N PRO A 751 -15.31 6.08 -27.10
CA PRO A 751 -15.33 4.81 -27.83
C PRO A 751 -16.30 4.77 -28.99
N ASP A 752 -17.44 5.45 -28.87
CA ASP A 752 -18.36 5.63 -29.98
C ASP A 752 -17.76 6.50 -31.08
N PHE A 753 -16.97 7.52 -30.76
CA PHE A 753 -16.29 8.38 -31.73
C PHE A 753 -15.14 7.61 -32.43
N VAL A 754 -14.52 6.64 -31.75
CA VAL A 754 -13.57 5.68 -32.35
C VAL A 754 -14.28 4.65 -33.25
N MET A 755 -15.47 4.17 -32.87
CA MET A 755 -16.27 3.25 -33.70
C MET A 755 -17.04 3.93 -34.85
N ARG A 756 -17.38 5.23 -34.71
CA ARG A 756 -18.20 5.99 -35.67
C ARG A 756 -17.40 6.83 -36.66
N LEU A 757 -16.13 7.12 -36.41
CA LEU A 757 -15.31 7.90 -37.34
C LEU A 757 -14.39 7.04 -38.19
N GLU A 758 -14.48 7.26 -39.49
CA GLU A 758 -13.55 6.82 -40.52
C GLU A 758 -12.11 7.37 -40.32
N SER A 759 -11.94 8.38 -39.45
CA SER A 759 -10.65 8.98 -39.09
C SER A 759 -10.05 8.46 -37.76
N ALA A 760 -10.59 7.37 -37.22
CA ALA A 760 -9.93 6.59 -36.16
C ALA A 760 -8.88 5.66 -36.80
N SER A 761 -7.65 5.71 -36.30
CA SER A 761 -6.54 4.89 -36.79
C SER A 761 -6.79 3.39 -36.53
N ALA A 762 -6.18 2.52 -37.34
CA ALA A 762 -6.18 1.08 -37.10
C ALA A 762 -5.66 0.73 -35.68
N VAL A 763 -4.76 1.55 -35.13
CA VAL A 763 -4.25 1.43 -33.76
C VAL A 763 -5.33 1.69 -32.70
N GLU A 764 -6.10 2.79 -32.81
CA GLU A 764 -7.19 3.08 -31.86
C GLU A 764 -8.25 1.98 -31.87
N LYS A 765 -8.61 1.50 -33.07
CA LYS A 765 -9.56 0.40 -33.27
C LYS A 765 -9.03 -0.94 -32.69
N ALA A 766 -7.75 -1.24 -32.87
CA ALA A 766 -7.11 -2.44 -32.33
C ALA A 766 -7.05 -2.44 -30.80
N PHE A 767 -6.74 -1.31 -30.16
CA PHE A 767 -6.80 -1.20 -28.69
C PHE A 767 -8.24 -1.35 -28.17
N LEU A 768 -9.23 -0.77 -28.85
CA LEU A 768 -10.65 -0.96 -28.51
C LEU A 768 -11.07 -2.43 -28.61
N ALA A 769 -10.61 -3.14 -29.65
CA ALA A 769 -10.86 -4.56 -29.84
C ALA A 769 -10.35 -5.42 -28.66
N LEU A 770 -9.13 -5.14 -28.18
CA LEU A 770 -8.56 -5.77 -26.99
C LEU A 770 -9.39 -5.50 -25.73
N ALA A 771 -9.86 -4.26 -25.56
CA ALA A 771 -10.72 -3.87 -24.43
C ALA A 771 -12.04 -4.64 -24.40
N MET A 772 -12.65 -4.88 -25.56
CA MET A 772 -13.89 -5.65 -25.69
C MET A 772 -13.68 -7.13 -25.39
N LEU A 773 -12.59 -7.72 -25.87
CA LEU A 773 -12.20 -9.12 -25.59
C LEU A 773 -11.97 -9.37 -24.10
N ASP A 774 -11.13 -8.55 -23.47
CA ASP A 774 -10.77 -8.68 -22.05
C ASP A 774 -12.01 -8.55 -21.15
N ARG A 775 -12.86 -7.54 -21.42
CA ARG A 775 -14.13 -7.33 -20.71
C ARG A 775 -15.08 -8.53 -20.82
N ALA A 776 -15.10 -9.20 -21.97
CA ALA A 776 -15.95 -10.37 -22.21
C ALA A 776 -15.35 -11.68 -21.65
N GLY A 777 -14.10 -11.66 -21.15
CA GLY A 777 -13.36 -12.86 -20.75
C GLY A 777 -12.97 -13.76 -21.93
N ILE A 778 -13.04 -13.24 -23.17
CA ILE A 778 -12.84 -14.01 -24.40
C ILE A 778 -11.36 -13.99 -24.78
N ARG A 779 -10.76 -15.19 -24.92
CA ARG A 779 -9.42 -15.34 -25.49
C ARG A 779 -9.48 -15.21 -27.01
N GLY A 780 -9.38 -13.98 -27.51
CA GLY A 780 -9.29 -13.67 -28.93
C GLY A 780 -7.92 -13.10 -29.34
N ASN A 781 -7.67 -13.07 -30.64
CA ASN A 781 -6.53 -12.39 -31.27
C ASN A 781 -7.04 -11.23 -32.12
N ILE A 782 -6.30 -10.12 -32.19
CA ILE A 782 -6.60 -9.06 -33.17
C ILE A 782 -6.25 -9.57 -34.56
N ALA A 783 -7.07 -9.24 -35.53
CA ALA A 783 -6.78 -9.40 -36.94
C ALA A 783 -7.11 -8.12 -37.71
N PHE A 784 -6.52 -7.99 -38.89
CA PHE A 784 -6.78 -6.89 -39.81
C PHE A 784 -7.11 -7.47 -41.18
N GLY A 785 -8.16 -6.98 -41.82
CA GLY A 785 -8.48 -7.31 -43.22
C GLY A 785 -7.32 -6.94 -44.13
N LEU A 786 -7.18 -7.67 -45.23
CA LEU A 786 -6.32 -7.29 -46.34
C LEU A 786 -7.19 -6.64 -47.42
N SER A 787 -6.64 -5.65 -48.11
CA SER A 787 -7.23 -5.03 -49.28
C SER A 787 -7.43 -6.05 -50.41
N ALA A 788 -8.19 -5.66 -51.45
CA ALA A 788 -8.59 -6.57 -52.52
C ALA A 788 -7.43 -7.19 -53.33
N ASP A 789 -6.24 -6.60 -53.30
CA ASP A 789 -5.03 -7.17 -53.93
C ASP A 789 -4.25 -8.14 -53.01
N GLY A 790 -4.58 -8.17 -51.71
CA GLY A 790 -3.91 -8.98 -50.70
C GLY A 790 -2.53 -8.49 -50.27
N LEU A 791 -2.12 -7.28 -50.67
CA LEU A 791 -0.78 -6.72 -50.48
C LEU A 791 -0.73 -5.64 -49.38
N SER A 792 -1.81 -4.91 -49.14
CA SER A 792 -1.95 -3.96 -48.02
C SER A 792 -2.99 -4.40 -46.99
N ILE A 793 -2.86 -3.88 -45.76
CA ILE A 793 -3.89 -4.02 -44.73
C ILE A 793 -4.99 -2.99 -45.01
N ASP A 794 -6.25 -3.43 -44.97
CA ASP A 794 -7.38 -2.51 -44.87
C ASP A 794 -7.50 -2.03 -43.41
N GLU A 795 -7.07 -0.79 -43.17
CA GLU A 795 -7.10 -0.13 -41.87
C GLU A 795 -8.53 0.18 -41.37
N ASN A 796 -9.54 -0.04 -42.22
CA ASN A 796 -10.95 0.03 -41.82
C ASN A 796 -11.48 -1.29 -41.25
N GLU A 797 -10.95 -2.43 -41.69
CA GLU A 797 -11.40 -3.76 -41.30
C GLU A 797 -10.55 -4.32 -40.14
N VAL A 798 -10.66 -3.72 -38.95
CA VAL A 798 -10.19 -4.38 -37.72
C VAL A 798 -11.18 -5.47 -37.33
N LEU A 799 -10.67 -6.70 -37.23
CA LEU A 799 -11.41 -7.90 -36.91
C LEU A 799 -10.90 -8.48 -35.58
N ILE A 800 -11.77 -9.15 -34.85
CA ILE A 800 -11.42 -10.04 -33.75
C ILE A 800 -11.53 -11.48 -34.25
N TYR A 801 -10.45 -12.24 -34.11
CA TYR A 801 -10.40 -13.68 -34.36
C TYR A 801 -10.56 -14.44 -33.04
N VAL A 802 -11.67 -15.17 -32.87
CA VAL A 802 -11.92 -16.03 -31.70
C VAL A 802 -11.81 -17.50 -32.13
N SER A 803 -10.84 -18.24 -31.60
CA SER A 803 -10.76 -19.69 -31.78
C SER A 803 -11.50 -20.38 -30.64
N VAL A 804 -12.48 -21.22 -30.96
CA VAL A 804 -13.16 -22.08 -29.97
C VAL A 804 -12.40 -23.40 -29.81
N ASN A 805 -11.85 -23.92 -30.91
CA ASN A 805 -10.93 -25.05 -30.95
C ASN A 805 -10.02 -24.93 -32.20
N GLU A 806 -9.31 -26.00 -32.58
CA GLU A 806 -8.42 -26.02 -33.75
C GLU A 806 -9.15 -26.01 -35.11
N GLN A 807 -10.45 -26.33 -35.14
CA GLN A 807 -11.26 -26.47 -36.36
C GLN A 807 -12.39 -25.42 -36.46
N GLU A 808 -12.67 -24.73 -35.36
CA GLU A 808 -13.80 -23.82 -35.20
C GLU A 808 -13.32 -22.45 -34.69
N TRP A 809 -13.64 -21.42 -35.49
CA TRP A 809 -13.26 -20.03 -35.24
C TRP A 809 -14.33 -19.09 -35.78
N PHE A 810 -14.41 -17.92 -35.17
CA PHE A 810 -15.36 -16.87 -35.51
C PHE A 810 -14.64 -15.55 -35.77
N TRP A 811 -15.19 -14.77 -36.70
CA TRP A 811 -14.75 -13.42 -37.01
C TRP A 811 -15.79 -12.43 -36.49
N LEU A 812 -15.34 -11.47 -35.68
CA LEU A 812 -16.15 -10.40 -35.11
C LEU A 812 -15.62 -9.05 -35.65
N PRO A 813 -16.36 -8.32 -36.50
CA PRO A 813 -15.93 -7.02 -36.97
C PRO A 813 -15.98 -5.98 -35.84
N VAL A 814 -14.91 -5.20 -35.67
CA VAL A 814 -14.81 -4.14 -34.66
C VAL A 814 -15.32 -2.81 -35.21
N SER A 815 -15.14 -2.60 -36.51
CA SER A 815 -15.70 -1.47 -37.26
C SER A 815 -16.03 -1.88 -38.69
N GLY A 816 -17.09 -1.30 -39.24
CA GLY A 816 -17.48 -1.45 -40.65
C GLY A 816 -18.63 -2.42 -40.87
N ASN A 817 -19.43 -2.12 -41.90
CA ASN A 817 -20.38 -3.08 -42.44
C ASN A 817 -19.59 -4.09 -43.28
N LEU A 818 -19.54 -5.37 -42.86
CA LEU A 818 -19.25 -6.50 -43.77
C LEU A 818 -20.45 -6.66 -44.71
N SER A 819 -20.59 -5.69 -45.61
CA SER A 819 -21.76 -5.52 -46.47
C SER A 819 -21.86 -6.70 -47.41
N ALA A 820 -23.07 -7.24 -47.58
CA ALA A 820 -23.31 -8.50 -48.28
C ALA A 820 -23.16 -8.43 -49.82
N ARG A 821 -22.27 -7.57 -50.34
CA ARG A 821 -22.07 -7.30 -51.77
C ARG A 821 -20.85 -7.99 -52.39
N ASP A 822 -19.83 -8.34 -51.61
CA ASP A 822 -18.68 -9.11 -52.10
C ASP A 822 -18.77 -10.56 -51.59
N THR A 823 -19.48 -11.41 -52.33
CA THR A 823 -19.67 -12.83 -51.99
C THR A 823 -18.82 -13.79 -52.82
N GLU A 824 -17.97 -13.29 -53.73
CA GLU A 824 -17.23 -14.11 -54.71
C GLU A 824 -15.69 -14.04 -54.61
N SER A 825 -15.11 -13.19 -53.75
CA SER A 825 -13.65 -13.16 -53.50
C SER A 825 -13.31 -13.74 -52.12
N GLU A 826 -12.29 -14.60 -52.07
CA GLU A 826 -11.70 -15.08 -50.80
C GLU A 826 -11.07 -13.90 -50.05
N ARG A 827 -11.85 -13.20 -49.22
CA ARG A 827 -11.32 -12.19 -48.31
C ARG A 827 -10.29 -12.84 -47.37
N ARG A 828 -9.20 -12.13 -47.10
CA ARG A 828 -8.10 -12.60 -46.23
C ARG A 828 -7.83 -11.58 -45.15
N ALA A 829 -7.41 -12.04 -43.98
CA ALA A 829 -7.04 -11.20 -42.85
C ALA A 829 -5.74 -11.70 -42.23
N VAL A 830 -4.95 -10.79 -41.67
CA VAL A 830 -3.76 -11.14 -40.89
C VAL A 830 -4.13 -11.25 -39.42
N VAL A 831 -4.13 -12.47 -38.87
CA VAL A 831 -4.29 -12.70 -37.42
C VAL A 831 -2.93 -12.51 -36.74
N VAL A 832 -2.86 -11.65 -35.73
CA VAL A 832 -1.65 -11.40 -34.95
C VAL A 832 -1.58 -12.42 -33.79
N GLN A 833 -0.59 -13.30 -33.80
CA GLN A 833 -0.40 -14.34 -32.77
C GLN A 833 1.02 -14.29 -32.20
N GLY A 834 1.14 -13.78 -30.98
CA GLY A 834 2.43 -13.68 -30.27
C GLY A 834 3.47 -12.89 -31.06
N ASN A 835 4.55 -13.57 -31.49
CA ASN A 835 5.66 -12.96 -32.22
C ASN A 835 5.52 -12.97 -33.75
N GLY A 836 4.40 -13.46 -34.30
CA GLY A 836 4.16 -13.57 -35.75
C GLY A 836 2.74 -13.14 -36.16
N GLY A 837 2.53 -13.09 -37.47
CA GLY A 837 1.20 -12.91 -38.08
C GLY A 837 0.91 -14.08 -39.01
N ARG A 838 -0.34 -14.56 -39.02
CA ARG A 838 -0.82 -15.62 -39.93
C ARG A 838 -1.91 -15.05 -40.82
N ILE A 839 -1.70 -15.08 -42.14
CA ILE A 839 -2.75 -14.77 -43.10
C ILE A 839 -3.75 -15.94 -43.12
N MET A 840 -5.02 -15.65 -42.88
CA MET A 840 -6.13 -16.59 -42.89
C MET A 840 -7.24 -16.09 -43.82
N SER A 841 -8.05 -17.00 -44.38
CA SER A 841 -9.26 -16.60 -45.11
C SER A 841 -10.36 -16.22 -44.11
N VAL A 842 -11.02 -15.09 -44.37
CA VAL A 842 -12.24 -14.67 -43.66
C VAL A 842 -13.43 -15.38 -44.29
N GLN A 843 -13.78 -16.53 -43.74
CA GLN A 843 -14.96 -17.30 -44.11
C GLN A 843 -16.22 -16.51 -43.71
N THR A 844 -16.99 -16.04 -44.69
CA THR A 844 -18.10 -15.11 -44.52
C THR A 844 -19.32 -15.72 -43.82
N ASP A 845 -19.43 -17.05 -43.83
CA ASP A 845 -20.38 -17.86 -43.05
C ASP A 845 -19.97 -18.01 -41.58
N ARG A 846 -18.71 -17.74 -41.23
CA ARG A 846 -18.17 -17.71 -39.85
C ARG A 846 -18.00 -16.30 -39.29
N VAL A 847 -18.55 -15.29 -39.96
CA VAL A 847 -18.69 -13.93 -39.45
C VAL A 847 -19.96 -13.84 -38.61
N ILE A 848 -19.83 -13.50 -37.33
CA ILE A 848 -21.00 -13.22 -36.49
C ILE A 848 -21.51 -11.82 -36.83
N LYS A 849 -22.79 -11.72 -37.20
CA LYS A 849 -23.47 -10.46 -37.56
C LYS A 849 -24.50 -10.13 -36.48
N GLU A 850 -24.18 -9.08 -35.71
CA GLU A 850 -24.86 -8.60 -34.47
C GLU A 850 -24.91 -9.64 -33.33
#